data_AF-A0A7V0TAR4-F1
#
_entry.id   AF-A0A7V0TAR4-F1
#
_cell.length_a   1.000
_cell.length_b   1.000
_cell.length_c   1.000
_cell.angle_alpha   90.00
_cell.angle_beta   90.00
_cell.angle_gamma   90.00
#
_symmetry.space_group_name_H-M   'P 1'
#
loop_
_entity.id
_entity.type
_entity.pdbx_description
1 polymer ?
#
loop_
_entity_poly.entity_id
_entity_poly.type
_entity_poly.pdbx_seq_one_letter_code
_entity_poly.pdbx_strand_id
1 'polypeptide(L)'
;MPFLTDTNYNNGFNPNSTAINNLICEGKMKRLIAMLLLSLVTLTAQDHYFRFEIEKRSQLNELTQIISIDRVEGNTVTAYANNREWLAFQKLNLNYEKLPLPSTLFIPKMSNNAKALKTWDSYPSYSAYLEIMAQFAEDYPQLCQLVEIGASVQGRKLLAVKISDNVAENESEPEFFYTATMHGDETTGYILLLRLIDTLLEGYGTDSRLTNLVDNLEIFINPLANPDGTYYSGNNTVFGARRYNANGYDLNRNFPDPAAGQNPNGPWQPETIAMMDWAESHNFVMSANFHGGIEVANYPWDTWSTRHPDDSWWQIIARAYADAAQAASPAGYFDDLNNGITNGYDWYRITGGRQDYYNYFHGCRELTLEVSSTKLLPESQLNAHWNYNYNAMLTYMEYALQGIHGIVKDGESNAVIPAKIEVTQITGPGNWVRNEAENGDYTRPLVPGVYDVLVTPESGLYQPRLYNNIAVTAGNLTTLDVIYLPPESGIVNGSILYEDQTNHSGIKVEVKDPQTAIWHTKFTDENGYFEFPSIYIGEVQAKFSSPGYGTRTVSGNLLANDTLTFSDTLLNVTALLNGLALLSNTTDASGIEVRLYSVNATESQITLPDGLFSFENVIPGVYTISFRKEGYISKYQSLNIANYDSLWIEKTLNPADSAILLIDDDESSELSASSLWIKEKIDSLGFHTILETPLNTNTENWADYAMIFWNSARNANPLAYIVHQQGLADYCENGGFLFISGGDIAYKHASHQPFATNVLGISSYNGDGSYDLILSNPPHSVLGRDLPDFIDYSYQSFADQDNVTPNVNAQLLYSHQNQENKGGLLLNPNSIYLSLNASRLDEAVFKQLVKNAINYRFSSDTVTFDYDLEILGLDGLISGQFITDETLTDSLTLIITNRGDLDFNDSLSISPVVYNWYYNLDEELTYYEYAWPQSYLVMNIPAGDTILLKIDGIDQRLSDPKLEYHFFDGWVDFQIATEAQVSSENKGYRFFYSASSFENYYSFDEEVLPESWTAANTNFTFNDSIARGDGASLEITGTNRLSFSFALTYVPIVWYESKLIFYISYAQEIMAEGDTLIITNTVSEIPISWTLFPGDTIPNNLFVNHILAAELSDYDTLYFDYKCHSGNSIFIDNVAIISYSYPANIDPKTLTPTEFTLAPAFPNPFNPSVTLPYFLPQNSPVQIAIYNIAGQKIRQITISQQKKGWQQFIWNGANHFGENQPSGIYLIQVNNNQSAATQKVILLR
;
A
#
# COMPACT_ATOMS: atom_id res chain seq x y z
N MET A 1 -43.87 -12.22 -27.01
CA MET A 1 -45.25 -12.03 -27.51
C MET A 1 -46.11 -11.50 -26.37
N PRO A 2 -47.27 -10.85 -26.62
CA PRO A 2 -47.78 -10.22 -27.85
C PRO A 2 -47.60 -8.68 -27.77
N PHE A 3 -47.79 -7.84 -28.78
CA PHE A 3 -48.73 -7.83 -29.91
C PHE A 3 -48.04 -7.31 -31.18
N LEU A 4 -48.46 -7.78 -32.36
CA LEU A 4 -48.83 -6.96 -33.52
C LEU A 4 -49.17 -7.86 -34.71
N THR A 5 -50.46 -7.93 -35.02
CA THR A 5 -50.97 -8.30 -36.34
C THR A 5 -51.76 -7.11 -36.85
N ASP A 6 -51.27 -6.40 -37.87
CA ASP A 6 -52.07 -6.19 -39.08
C ASP A 6 -51.18 -5.70 -40.25
N THR A 7 -51.82 -5.52 -41.40
CA THR A 7 -51.26 -5.60 -42.74
C THR A 7 -51.47 -4.30 -43.54
N ASN A 8 -50.76 -4.21 -44.67
CA ASN A 8 -50.91 -3.22 -45.76
C ASN A 8 -50.29 -1.82 -45.51
N TYR A 9 -49.22 -1.49 -46.26
CA TYR A 9 -49.42 -0.83 -47.56
C TYR A 9 -48.11 -0.77 -48.38
N ASN A 10 -48.18 -1.24 -49.63
CA ASN A 10 -47.21 -0.88 -50.67
C ASN A 10 -47.68 0.42 -51.33
N ASN A 11 -46.82 1.44 -51.44
CA ASN A 11 -46.72 2.35 -52.58
C ASN A 11 -45.56 3.33 -52.38
N GLY A 12 -44.66 3.43 -53.37
CA GLY A 12 -43.51 4.34 -53.31
C GLY A 12 -43.91 5.80 -53.52
N PHE A 13 -43.12 6.74 -53.00
CA PHE A 13 -43.28 8.17 -53.27
C PHE A 13 -41.98 8.88 -53.65
N ASN A 14 -42.17 9.81 -54.60
CA ASN A 14 -41.21 10.55 -55.39
C ASN A 14 -40.42 11.61 -54.58
N PRO A 15 -39.08 11.72 -54.70
CA PRO A 15 -38.27 12.69 -53.95
C PRO A 15 -38.32 14.09 -54.59
N ASN A 16 -39.42 14.83 -54.39
CA ASN A 16 -39.49 16.29 -54.61
C ASN A 16 -40.77 16.89 -54.02
N SER A 17 -40.89 16.92 -52.69
CA SER A 17 -41.91 17.72 -52.01
C SER A 17 -41.32 18.48 -50.81
N THR A 18 -41.83 19.69 -50.59
CA THR A 18 -41.26 20.72 -49.71
C THR A 18 -41.44 20.45 -48.21
N ALA A 19 -41.62 19.18 -47.82
CA ALA A 19 -41.71 18.75 -46.42
C ALA A 19 -40.35 18.33 -45.83
N ILE A 20 -39.39 17.93 -46.67
CA ILE A 20 -38.06 17.46 -46.21
C ILE A 20 -37.20 18.62 -45.68
N ASN A 21 -37.33 19.82 -46.26
CA ASN A 21 -36.55 20.99 -45.82
C ASN A 21 -36.95 21.56 -44.46
N ASN A 22 -38.09 21.15 -43.88
CA ASN A 22 -38.51 21.55 -42.53
C ASN A 22 -38.12 20.53 -41.44
N LEU A 23 -37.52 19.39 -41.80
CA LEU A 23 -37.00 18.40 -40.84
C LEU A 23 -35.48 18.51 -40.61
N ILE A 24 -34.83 19.50 -41.23
CA ILE A 24 -33.38 19.78 -41.10
C ILE A 24 -33.10 20.70 -39.88
N CYS A 25 -34.13 21.28 -39.25
CA CYS A 25 -33.99 22.26 -38.15
C CYS A 25 -34.21 21.72 -36.73
N GLU A 26 -34.44 20.42 -36.52
CA GLU A 26 -34.50 19.82 -35.18
C GLU A 26 -33.72 18.48 -35.16
N GLY A 27 -32.79 18.32 -34.21
CA GLY A 27 -31.77 17.24 -34.16
C GLY A 27 -32.26 15.81 -33.91
N LYS A 28 -33.43 15.41 -34.42
CA LYS A 28 -34.06 14.10 -34.20
C LYS A 28 -33.43 12.96 -35.02
N MET A 29 -32.72 13.27 -36.11
CA MET A 29 -32.05 12.25 -36.94
C MET A 29 -30.79 11.68 -36.29
N LYS A 30 -30.02 12.49 -35.53
CA LYS A 30 -28.90 12.00 -34.69
C LYS A 30 -29.38 11.03 -33.61
N ARG A 31 -30.53 11.28 -32.98
CA ARG A 31 -31.09 10.37 -31.97
C ARG A 31 -31.55 9.04 -32.57
N LEU A 32 -32.10 9.03 -33.79
CA LEU A 32 -32.47 7.77 -34.44
C LEU A 32 -31.24 6.95 -34.86
N ILE A 33 -30.20 7.60 -35.38
CA ILE A 33 -28.92 6.95 -35.75
C ILE A 33 -28.15 6.51 -34.50
N ALA A 34 -28.14 7.29 -33.42
CA ALA A 34 -27.55 6.90 -32.14
C ALA A 34 -28.33 5.76 -31.47
N MET A 35 -29.67 5.73 -31.55
CA MET A 35 -30.45 4.58 -31.08
C MET A 35 -30.22 3.33 -31.94
N LEU A 36 -30.09 3.45 -33.27
CA LEU A 36 -29.69 2.31 -34.10
C LEU A 36 -28.25 1.84 -33.79
N LEU A 37 -27.29 2.75 -33.56
CA LEU A 37 -25.90 2.40 -33.26
C LEU A 37 -25.72 1.85 -31.83
N LEU A 38 -26.43 2.36 -30.82
CA LEU A 38 -26.48 1.74 -29.49
C LEU A 38 -27.18 0.37 -29.53
N SER A 39 -28.15 0.16 -30.44
CA SER A 39 -28.74 -1.17 -30.68
C SER A 39 -27.83 -2.13 -31.47
N LEU A 40 -26.64 -1.70 -31.90
CA LEU A 40 -25.71 -2.48 -32.73
C LEU A 40 -24.30 -2.68 -32.12
N VAL A 41 -24.04 -2.14 -30.93
CA VAL A 41 -22.90 -2.57 -30.09
C VAL A 41 -23.34 -2.82 -28.65
N THR A 42 -24.39 -3.64 -28.49
CA THR A 42 -24.28 -4.67 -27.47
C THR A 42 -23.32 -5.71 -28.04
N LEU A 43 -22.04 -5.62 -27.64
CA LEU A 43 -21.18 -6.81 -27.63
C LEU A 43 -21.82 -7.72 -26.59
N THR A 44 -22.78 -8.55 -27.02
CA THR A 44 -23.33 -9.60 -26.17
C THR A 44 -22.14 -10.39 -25.68
N ALA A 45 -21.93 -10.43 -24.36
CA ALA A 45 -20.98 -11.35 -23.77
C ALA A 45 -21.30 -12.72 -24.38
N GLN A 46 -20.39 -13.30 -25.15
CA GLN A 46 -20.61 -14.57 -25.81
C GLN A 46 -19.58 -15.54 -25.25
N ASP A 47 -20.08 -16.56 -24.56
CA ASP A 47 -19.25 -17.66 -24.12
C ASP A 47 -18.96 -18.49 -25.37
N HIS A 48 -17.69 -18.69 -25.65
CA HIS A 48 -17.23 -19.55 -26.73
C HIS A 48 -16.82 -20.89 -26.12
N TYR A 49 -17.55 -21.95 -26.51
CA TYR A 49 -17.18 -23.32 -26.20
C TYR A 49 -16.61 -23.98 -27.46
N PHE A 50 -15.46 -24.64 -27.33
CA PHE A 50 -14.70 -25.14 -28.47
C PHE A 50 -13.71 -26.22 -28.04
N ARG A 51 -13.25 -27.01 -29.02
CA ARG A 51 -12.14 -27.94 -28.86
C ARG A 51 -11.01 -27.67 -29.85
N PHE A 52 -9.80 -28.04 -29.48
CA PHE A 52 -8.60 -27.90 -30.29
C PHE A 52 -7.57 -28.99 -29.91
N GLU A 53 -6.53 -29.15 -30.72
CA GLU A 53 -5.45 -30.11 -30.45
C GLU A 53 -4.21 -29.41 -29.92
N ILE A 54 -3.53 -30.03 -28.96
CA ILE A 54 -2.17 -29.66 -28.52
C ILE A 54 -1.14 -30.67 -29.03
N GLU A 55 0.08 -30.21 -29.29
CA GLU A 55 1.20 -31.10 -29.65
C GLU A 55 1.85 -31.71 -28.41
N LYS A 56 1.89 -30.96 -27.30
CA LYS A 56 2.57 -31.33 -26.05
C LYS A 56 1.77 -30.87 -24.83
N ARG A 57 1.65 -31.75 -23.82
CA ARG A 57 0.99 -31.45 -22.53
C ARG A 57 1.51 -30.16 -21.86
N SER A 58 2.78 -29.80 -22.07
CA SER A 58 3.37 -28.57 -21.52
C SER A 58 2.68 -27.29 -22.00
N GLN A 59 2.00 -27.29 -23.14
CA GLN A 59 1.23 -26.13 -23.63
C GLN A 59 0.04 -25.78 -22.73
N LEU A 60 -0.48 -26.73 -21.94
CA LEU A 60 -1.58 -26.49 -21.01
C LEU A 60 -1.21 -25.41 -19.98
N ASN A 61 0.04 -25.36 -19.53
CA ASN A 61 0.49 -24.37 -18.54
C ASN A 61 0.37 -22.92 -19.05
N GLU A 62 0.52 -22.69 -20.35
CA GLU A 62 0.30 -21.38 -20.97
C GLU A 62 -1.19 -21.16 -21.28
N LEU A 63 -1.86 -22.16 -21.84
CA LEU A 63 -3.28 -22.07 -22.23
C LEU A 63 -4.21 -21.80 -21.04
N THR A 64 -3.95 -22.39 -19.88
CA THR A 64 -4.73 -22.18 -18.64
C THR A 64 -4.73 -20.74 -18.12
N GLN A 65 -3.79 -19.90 -18.57
CA GLN A 65 -3.70 -18.47 -18.26
C GLN A 65 -4.42 -17.60 -19.31
N ILE A 66 -4.98 -18.21 -20.36
CA ILE A 66 -5.60 -17.54 -21.52
C ILE A 66 -7.07 -17.94 -21.67
N ILE A 67 -7.42 -19.18 -21.33
CA ILE A 67 -8.76 -19.77 -21.47
C ILE A 67 -9.09 -20.72 -20.31
N SER A 68 -10.38 -20.86 -20.02
CA SER A 68 -10.89 -21.81 -19.03
C SER A 68 -10.96 -23.22 -19.62
N ILE A 69 -9.94 -24.03 -19.38
CA ILE A 69 -9.94 -25.45 -19.78
C ILE A 69 -11.06 -26.19 -19.04
N ASP A 70 -11.77 -27.03 -19.81
CA ASP A 70 -12.91 -27.83 -19.39
C ASP A 70 -12.53 -29.32 -19.29
N ARG A 71 -11.94 -29.86 -20.36
CA ARG A 71 -11.56 -31.28 -20.45
C ARG A 71 -10.29 -31.46 -21.27
N VAL A 72 -9.46 -32.42 -20.89
CA VAL A 72 -8.25 -32.84 -21.62
C VAL A 72 -8.29 -34.34 -21.85
N GLU A 73 -8.35 -34.75 -23.12
CA GLU A 73 -8.43 -36.15 -23.57
C GLU A 73 -7.27 -36.46 -24.51
N GLY A 74 -6.16 -36.97 -23.94
CA GLY A 74 -4.93 -37.19 -24.70
C GLY A 74 -4.33 -35.86 -25.17
N ASN A 75 -4.52 -35.55 -26.46
CA ASN A 75 -4.10 -34.29 -27.09
C ASN A 75 -5.27 -33.34 -27.41
N THR A 76 -6.52 -33.81 -27.31
CA THR A 76 -7.69 -32.95 -27.52
C THR A 76 -7.97 -32.17 -26.23
N VAL A 77 -8.10 -30.86 -26.35
CA VAL A 77 -8.48 -29.95 -25.26
C VAL A 77 -9.83 -29.33 -25.61
N THR A 78 -10.77 -29.41 -24.68
CA THR A 78 -12.05 -28.69 -24.72
C THR A 78 -12.00 -27.56 -23.70
N ALA A 79 -12.49 -26.37 -24.07
CA ALA A 79 -12.37 -25.17 -23.26
C ALA A 79 -13.51 -24.17 -23.49
N TYR A 80 -13.66 -23.29 -22.50
CA TYR A 80 -14.45 -22.08 -22.54
C TYR A 80 -13.54 -20.87 -22.73
N ALA A 81 -14.06 -19.85 -23.40
CA ALA A 81 -13.48 -18.52 -23.42
C ALA A 81 -14.60 -17.46 -23.40
N ASN A 82 -14.50 -16.47 -22.51
CA ASN A 82 -15.28 -15.23 -22.64
C ASN A 82 -14.77 -14.42 -23.85
N ASN A 83 -15.42 -13.29 -24.20
CA ASN A 83 -15.01 -12.48 -25.36
C ASN A 83 -13.54 -11.98 -25.30
N ARG A 84 -12.96 -11.76 -24.12
CA ARG A 84 -11.57 -11.30 -23.94
C ARG A 84 -10.58 -12.46 -24.15
N GLU A 85 -10.82 -13.56 -23.45
CA GLU A 85 -10.08 -14.82 -23.55
C GLU A 85 -10.12 -15.37 -24.98
N TRP A 86 -11.25 -15.24 -25.66
CA TRP A 86 -11.42 -15.70 -27.03
C TRP A 86 -10.54 -14.92 -28.02
N LEU A 87 -10.47 -13.59 -27.87
CA LEU A 87 -9.57 -12.75 -28.66
C LEU A 87 -8.09 -13.03 -28.35
N ALA A 88 -7.76 -13.43 -27.13
CA ALA A 88 -6.41 -13.85 -26.76
C ALA A 88 -6.06 -15.24 -27.35
N PHE A 89 -6.96 -16.22 -27.23
CA PHE A 89 -6.81 -17.56 -27.83
C PHE A 89 -6.66 -17.50 -29.35
N GLN A 90 -7.43 -16.65 -30.05
CA GLN A 90 -7.32 -16.51 -31.50
C GLN A 90 -5.93 -16.05 -31.96
N LYS A 91 -5.17 -15.32 -31.14
CA LYS A 91 -3.78 -14.92 -31.46
C LYS A 91 -2.80 -16.10 -31.48
N LEU A 92 -3.15 -17.24 -30.85
CA LEU A 92 -2.31 -18.45 -30.83
C LEU A 92 -2.30 -19.20 -32.17
N ASN A 93 -3.20 -18.84 -33.11
CA ASN A 93 -3.32 -19.46 -34.45
C ASN A 93 -3.49 -21.00 -34.43
N LEU A 94 -4.05 -21.55 -33.34
CA LEU A 94 -4.39 -22.97 -33.24
C LEU A 94 -5.66 -23.29 -34.05
N ASN A 95 -5.69 -24.48 -34.66
CA ASN A 95 -6.91 -24.99 -35.30
C ASN A 95 -7.91 -25.44 -34.23
N TYR A 96 -9.14 -24.93 -34.30
CA TYR A 96 -10.22 -25.24 -33.36
C TYR A 96 -11.53 -25.56 -34.07
N GLU A 97 -12.40 -26.27 -33.37
CA GLU A 97 -13.80 -26.52 -33.72
C GLU A 97 -14.71 -25.86 -32.68
N LYS A 98 -15.58 -24.94 -33.11
CA LYS A 98 -16.60 -24.36 -32.21
C LYS A 98 -17.69 -25.40 -31.93
N LEU A 99 -18.04 -25.53 -30.66
CA LEU A 99 -19.06 -26.44 -30.16
C LEU A 99 -20.28 -25.63 -29.67
N PRO A 100 -21.50 -26.20 -29.70
CA PRO A 100 -22.66 -25.61 -29.03
C PRO A 100 -22.44 -25.60 -27.51
N LEU A 101 -22.89 -24.53 -26.84
CA LEU A 101 -22.82 -24.43 -25.36
C LEU A 101 -23.61 -25.58 -24.71
N PRO A 102 -23.04 -26.33 -23.75
CA PRO A 102 -23.70 -27.50 -23.15
C PRO A 102 -25.09 -27.20 -22.57
N SER A 103 -25.24 -26.05 -21.91
CA SER A 103 -26.51 -25.55 -21.34
C SER A 103 -27.60 -25.20 -22.36
N THR A 104 -27.32 -25.28 -23.67
CA THR A 104 -28.27 -24.98 -24.76
C THR A 104 -28.71 -26.23 -25.54
N LEU A 105 -28.19 -27.41 -25.21
CA LEU A 105 -28.41 -28.65 -25.98
C LEU A 105 -29.85 -29.20 -25.88
N PHE A 106 -30.55 -28.92 -24.78
CA PHE A 106 -31.97 -29.22 -24.59
C PHE A 106 -32.59 -28.23 -23.60
N ILE A 107 -33.92 -28.18 -23.53
CA ILE A 107 -34.66 -27.34 -22.59
C ILE A 107 -34.99 -28.19 -21.35
N PRO A 108 -34.47 -27.85 -20.15
CA PRO A 108 -34.74 -28.61 -18.93
C PRO A 108 -36.17 -28.37 -18.43
N LYS A 109 -36.75 -29.39 -17.78
CA LYS A 109 -38.00 -29.22 -17.02
C LYS A 109 -37.75 -28.33 -15.80
N MET A 110 -38.38 -27.16 -15.78
CA MET A 110 -38.35 -26.21 -14.66
C MET A 110 -39.57 -26.38 -13.73
N SER A 111 -39.42 -26.04 -12.45
CA SER A 111 -40.51 -25.87 -11.48
C SER A 111 -40.42 -24.51 -10.78
N ASN A 112 -41.58 -23.84 -10.65
CA ASN A 112 -41.75 -22.60 -9.90
C ASN A 112 -42.39 -22.84 -8.51
N ASN A 113 -42.43 -24.09 -8.04
CA ASN A 113 -43.09 -24.49 -6.80
C ASN A 113 -42.15 -25.40 -6.01
N ALA A 114 -41.69 -24.94 -4.84
CA ALA A 114 -40.82 -25.69 -3.94
C ALA A 114 -41.35 -27.10 -3.63
N LYS A 115 -42.65 -27.22 -3.32
CA LYS A 115 -43.28 -28.49 -2.92
C LYS A 115 -43.41 -29.48 -4.09
N ALA A 116 -43.35 -29.00 -5.32
CA ALA A 116 -43.28 -29.85 -6.52
C ALA A 116 -41.86 -30.37 -6.82
N LEU A 117 -40.83 -29.89 -6.12
CA LEU A 117 -39.43 -30.32 -6.32
C LEU A 117 -39.01 -31.49 -5.43
N LYS A 118 -39.82 -31.91 -4.44
CA LYS A 118 -39.59 -33.14 -3.66
C LYS A 118 -39.59 -34.45 -4.49
N THR A 119 -39.97 -34.40 -5.77
CA THR A 119 -39.77 -35.52 -6.73
C THR A 119 -38.39 -35.53 -7.39
N TRP A 120 -37.62 -34.45 -7.21
CA TRP A 120 -36.24 -34.30 -7.68
C TRP A 120 -36.05 -34.59 -9.19
N ASP A 121 -37.09 -34.29 -9.97
CA ASP A 121 -37.20 -34.54 -11.42
C ASP A 121 -37.44 -33.23 -12.20
N SER A 122 -36.95 -32.10 -11.69
CA SER A 122 -36.94 -30.79 -12.37
C SER A 122 -35.96 -29.83 -11.67
N TYR A 123 -35.60 -28.74 -12.35
CA TYR A 123 -34.80 -27.67 -11.78
C TYR A 123 -35.68 -26.55 -11.17
N PRO A 124 -35.28 -25.93 -10.06
CA PRO A 124 -35.98 -24.77 -9.51
C PRO A 124 -35.80 -23.53 -10.39
N SER A 125 -36.84 -22.70 -10.51
CA SER A 125 -36.64 -21.26 -10.75
C SER A 125 -35.88 -20.63 -9.57
N TYR A 126 -35.21 -19.50 -9.78
CA TYR A 126 -34.47 -18.84 -8.71
C TYR A 126 -35.40 -18.46 -7.53
N SER A 127 -36.67 -18.11 -7.79
CA SER A 127 -37.64 -17.89 -6.71
C SER A 127 -38.00 -19.16 -5.94
N ALA A 128 -38.14 -20.30 -6.63
CA ALA A 128 -38.42 -21.58 -5.99
C ALA A 128 -37.21 -22.09 -5.19
N TYR A 129 -35.98 -21.78 -5.63
CA TYR A 129 -34.76 -22.06 -4.86
C TYR A 129 -34.73 -21.32 -3.52
N LEU A 130 -35.00 -20.00 -3.53
CA LEU A 130 -35.10 -19.21 -2.31
C LEU A 130 -36.19 -19.76 -1.37
N GLU A 131 -37.34 -20.17 -1.92
CA GLU A 131 -38.43 -20.80 -1.16
C GLU A 131 -38.00 -22.14 -0.54
N ILE A 132 -37.28 -23.00 -1.27
CA ILE A 132 -36.77 -24.29 -0.76
C ILE A 132 -35.78 -24.09 0.37
N MET A 133 -34.78 -23.23 0.18
CA MET A 133 -33.74 -22.99 1.19
C MET A 133 -34.34 -22.43 2.49
N ALA A 134 -35.34 -21.56 2.39
CA ALA A 134 -36.10 -21.07 3.54
C ALA A 134 -36.97 -22.17 4.18
N GLN A 135 -37.66 -23.00 3.38
CA GLN A 135 -38.53 -24.07 3.89
C GLN A 135 -37.74 -25.14 4.67
N PHE A 136 -36.48 -25.42 4.33
CA PHE A 136 -35.66 -26.36 5.13
C PHE A 136 -35.47 -25.89 6.57
N ALA A 137 -35.20 -24.60 6.79
CA ALA A 137 -35.08 -24.03 8.13
C ALA A 137 -36.45 -23.85 8.82
N GLU A 138 -37.52 -23.56 8.06
CA GLU A 138 -38.89 -23.45 8.61
C GLU A 138 -39.46 -24.82 9.06
N ASP A 139 -39.22 -25.88 8.30
CA ASP A 139 -39.71 -27.24 8.59
C ASP A 139 -38.88 -27.93 9.70
N TYR A 140 -37.59 -27.60 9.83
CA TYR A 140 -36.65 -28.24 10.77
C TYR A 140 -35.84 -27.23 11.61
N PRO A 141 -36.47 -26.28 12.33
CA PRO A 141 -35.76 -25.18 13.01
C PRO A 141 -34.88 -25.59 14.20
N GLN A 142 -34.93 -26.86 14.62
CA GLN A 142 -34.02 -27.42 15.63
C GLN A 142 -32.78 -28.07 15.01
N LEU A 143 -32.81 -28.36 13.71
CA LEU A 143 -31.75 -29.09 12.99
C LEU A 143 -31.15 -28.29 11.83
N CYS A 144 -31.79 -27.20 11.39
CA CYS A 144 -31.46 -26.50 10.16
C CYS A 144 -31.56 -24.99 10.32
N GLN A 145 -30.49 -24.28 10.01
CA GLN A 145 -30.43 -22.83 9.97
C GLN A 145 -30.08 -22.36 8.55
N LEU A 146 -30.86 -21.43 8.00
CA LEU A 146 -30.54 -20.77 6.75
C LEU A 146 -29.45 -19.70 6.98
N VAL A 147 -28.39 -19.73 6.18
CA VAL A 147 -27.28 -18.78 6.21
C VAL A 147 -27.14 -18.10 4.85
N GLU A 148 -26.90 -16.79 4.85
CA GLU A 148 -26.59 -16.02 3.64
C GLU A 148 -25.10 -15.69 3.65
N ILE A 149 -24.34 -16.39 2.78
CA ILE A 149 -22.89 -16.23 2.67
C ILE A 149 -22.53 -14.88 2.02
N GLY A 150 -23.41 -14.36 1.16
CA GLY A 150 -23.22 -13.08 0.50
C GLY A 150 -24.13 -12.90 -0.71
N ALA A 151 -23.76 -12.00 -1.61
CA ALA A 151 -24.51 -11.69 -2.83
C ALA A 151 -23.61 -11.69 -4.08
N SER A 152 -24.19 -12.14 -5.20
CA SER A 152 -23.57 -12.11 -6.52
C SER A 152 -23.47 -10.69 -7.09
N VAL A 153 -22.77 -10.57 -8.22
CA VAL A 153 -22.67 -9.31 -8.98
C VAL A 153 -24.05 -8.69 -9.31
N GLN A 154 -25.08 -9.51 -9.58
CA GLN A 154 -26.45 -9.04 -9.85
C GLN A 154 -27.36 -9.04 -8.61
N GLY A 155 -26.80 -9.15 -7.39
CA GLY A 155 -27.55 -9.10 -6.14
C GLY A 155 -28.38 -10.36 -5.86
N ARG A 156 -28.03 -11.51 -6.44
CA ARG A 156 -28.63 -12.80 -6.07
C ARG A 156 -27.90 -13.37 -4.86
N LYS A 157 -28.65 -13.90 -3.89
CA LYS A 157 -28.14 -14.45 -2.64
C LYS A 157 -27.35 -15.74 -2.87
N LEU A 158 -26.18 -15.83 -2.25
CA LEU A 158 -25.45 -17.08 -2.05
C LEU A 158 -25.94 -17.64 -0.70
N LEU A 159 -26.71 -18.72 -0.74
CA LEU A 159 -27.33 -19.33 0.45
C LEU A 159 -26.67 -20.66 0.79
N ALA A 160 -26.47 -20.90 2.08
CA ALA A 160 -26.18 -22.20 2.64
C ALA A 160 -27.20 -22.57 3.72
N VAL A 161 -27.20 -23.83 4.14
CA VAL A 161 -27.78 -24.22 5.44
C VAL A 161 -26.67 -24.77 6.34
N LYS A 162 -26.74 -24.49 7.65
CA LYS A 162 -26.08 -25.28 8.70
C LYS A 162 -27.04 -26.38 9.15
N ILE A 163 -26.55 -27.61 9.30
CA ILE A 163 -27.29 -28.76 9.82
C ILE A 163 -26.47 -29.42 10.93
N SER A 164 -26.99 -29.46 12.16
CA SER A 164 -26.48 -30.24 13.31
C SER A 164 -27.64 -30.48 14.30
N ASP A 165 -27.51 -31.38 15.27
CA ASP A 165 -28.57 -31.63 16.26
C ASP A 165 -28.78 -30.48 17.27
N ASN A 166 -27.74 -29.65 17.50
CA ASN A 166 -27.82 -28.42 18.28
C ASN A 166 -27.48 -27.18 17.43
N VAL A 167 -28.09 -27.07 16.24
CA VAL A 167 -27.80 -26.09 15.17
C VAL A 167 -27.57 -24.62 15.58
N ALA A 168 -28.10 -24.18 16.73
CA ALA A 168 -27.99 -22.82 17.24
C ALA A 168 -26.76 -22.55 18.14
N GLU A 169 -26.04 -23.59 18.54
CA GLU A 169 -24.78 -23.49 19.28
C GLU A 169 -23.59 -23.73 18.31
N ASN A 170 -22.40 -23.28 18.68
CA ASN A 170 -21.14 -23.66 18.05
C ASN A 170 -20.57 -24.78 18.93
N GLU A 171 -20.57 -26.02 18.46
CA GLU A 171 -20.15 -27.17 19.26
C GLU A 171 -18.69 -27.56 18.99
N SER A 172 -18.09 -28.39 19.85
CA SER A 172 -16.75 -28.95 19.59
C SER A 172 -16.83 -30.13 18.61
N GLU A 173 -17.40 -29.88 17.43
CA GLU A 173 -17.64 -30.84 16.37
C GLU A 173 -16.93 -30.45 15.07
N PRO A 174 -16.45 -31.42 14.25
CA PRO A 174 -15.82 -31.09 12.97
C PRO A 174 -16.78 -30.38 12.01
N GLU A 175 -16.47 -29.14 11.66
CA GLU A 175 -17.18 -28.43 10.59
C GLU A 175 -16.92 -29.08 9.21
N PHE A 176 -17.99 -29.31 8.45
CA PHE A 176 -17.95 -29.93 7.13
C PHE A 176 -18.68 -29.08 6.08
N PHE A 177 -18.11 -28.86 4.88
CA PHE A 177 -18.73 -28.02 3.85
C PHE A 177 -18.94 -28.71 2.50
N TYR A 178 -20.15 -28.65 1.94
CA TYR A 178 -20.41 -28.99 0.54
C TYR A 178 -20.91 -27.81 -0.27
N THR A 179 -20.33 -27.61 -1.45
CA THR A 179 -20.74 -26.55 -2.39
C THR A 179 -20.94 -27.05 -3.80
N ALA A 180 -21.77 -26.38 -4.59
CA ALA A 180 -21.95 -26.71 -6.00
C ALA A 180 -22.11 -25.48 -6.90
N THR A 181 -21.88 -25.70 -8.20
CA THR A 181 -22.29 -24.76 -9.25
C THR A 181 -21.63 -23.39 -9.06
N MET A 182 -20.32 -23.38 -8.78
CA MET A 182 -19.49 -22.17 -8.91
C MET A 182 -19.23 -21.82 -10.39
N HIS A 183 -19.28 -22.83 -11.27
CA HIS A 183 -19.60 -22.62 -12.67
C HIS A 183 -21.11 -22.75 -12.86
N GLY A 184 -21.76 -21.73 -13.39
CA GLY A 184 -23.22 -21.67 -13.43
C GLY A 184 -23.90 -22.67 -14.37
N ASP A 185 -23.18 -23.22 -15.37
CA ASP A 185 -23.71 -24.26 -16.25
C ASP A 185 -23.51 -25.70 -15.72
N GLU A 186 -22.77 -25.87 -14.62
CA GLU A 186 -22.46 -27.15 -13.98
C GLU A 186 -23.50 -27.46 -12.89
N THR A 187 -24.71 -27.79 -13.35
CA THR A 187 -25.94 -27.78 -12.55
C THR A 187 -26.32 -29.12 -11.91
N THR A 188 -25.56 -30.20 -12.12
CA THR A 188 -25.86 -31.50 -11.52
C THR A 188 -25.72 -31.45 -9.99
N GLY A 189 -24.60 -30.91 -9.49
CA GLY A 189 -24.34 -30.75 -8.05
C GLY A 189 -25.45 -29.96 -7.32
N TYR A 190 -25.99 -28.91 -7.96
CA TYR A 190 -27.09 -28.10 -7.43
C TYR A 190 -28.30 -28.94 -6.96
N ILE A 191 -28.75 -29.89 -7.79
CA ILE A 191 -29.90 -30.74 -7.44
C ILE A 191 -29.50 -31.84 -6.45
N LEU A 192 -28.25 -32.35 -6.53
CA LEU A 192 -27.75 -33.33 -5.57
C LEU A 192 -27.68 -32.74 -4.15
N LEU A 193 -27.18 -31.52 -3.99
CA LEU A 193 -27.03 -30.87 -2.69
C LEU A 193 -28.37 -30.40 -2.11
N LEU A 194 -29.29 -29.85 -2.91
CA LEU A 194 -30.66 -29.56 -2.45
C LEU A 194 -31.35 -30.82 -1.91
N ARG A 195 -31.16 -31.97 -2.57
CA ARG A 195 -31.72 -33.25 -2.13
C ARG A 195 -30.97 -33.85 -0.94
N LEU A 196 -29.68 -33.59 -0.80
CA LEU A 196 -28.90 -34.02 0.36
C LEU A 196 -29.40 -33.35 1.64
N ILE A 197 -29.70 -32.05 1.58
CA ILE A 197 -30.34 -31.30 2.69
C ILE A 197 -31.67 -31.96 3.08
N ASP A 198 -32.59 -32.12 2.11
CA ASP A 198 -33.90 -32.78 2.31
C ASP A 198 -33.75 -34.17 2.94
N THR A 199 -32.75 -34.95 2.49
CA THR A 199 -32.52 -36.32 2.96
C THR A 199 -31.93 -36.38 4.37
N LEU A 200 -30.97 -35.51 4.71
CA LEU A 200 -30.40 -35.42 6.07
C LEU A 200 -31.49 -35.06 7.08
N LEU A 201 -32.32 -34.06 6.75
CA LEU A 201 -33.39 -33.57 7.62
C LEU A 201 -34.58 -34.54 7.74
N GLU A 202 -35.07 -35.12 6.64
CA GLU A 202 -36.12 -36.16 6.69
C GLU A 202 -35.64 -37.48 7.32
N GLY A 203 -34.33 -37.77 7.25
CA GLY A 203 -33.73 -38.99 7.77
C GLY A 203 -33.37 -38.96 9.25
N TYR A 204 -33.20 -37.77 9.85
CA TYR A 204 -32.79 -37.60 11.24
C TYR A 204 -33.72 -38.34 12.22
N GLY A 205 -33.13 -39.05 13.20
CA GLY A 205 -33.84 -39.89 14.17
C GLY A 205 -34.50 -41.16 13.61
N THR A 206 -34.39 -41.43 12.29
CA THR A 206 -34.97 -42.63 11.65
C THR A 206 -33.93 -43.51 10.94
N ASP A 207 -32.96 -42.91 10.26
CA ASP A 207 -31.79 -43.59 9.71
C ASP A 207 -30.58 -43.34 10.62
N SER A 208 -29.98 -44.41 11.14
CA SER A 208 -28.86 -44.30 12.10
C SER A 208 -27.58 -43.74 11.49
N ARG A 209 -27.36 -43.85 10.17
CA ARG A 209 -26.19 -43.29 9.49
C ARG A 209 -26.34 -41.77 9.34
N LEU A 210 -27.53 -41.33 8.94
CA LEU A 210 -27.83 -39.89 8.82
C LEU A 210 -27.88 -39.22 10.19
N THR A 211 -28.48 -39.88 11.19
CA THR A 211 -28.51 -39.40 12.58
C THR A 211 -27.09 -39.24 13.14
N ASN A 212 -26.21 -40.24 12.97
CA ASN A 212 -24.80 -40.13 13.40
C ASN A 212 -24.04 -39.00 12.70
N LEU A 213 -24.37 -38.65 11.46
CA LEU A 213 -23.72 -37.52 10.78
C LEU A 213 -24.17 -36.17 11.33
N VAL A 214 -25.46 -36.03 11.67
CA VAL A 214 -26.02 -34.78 12.22
C VAL A 214 -25.71 -34.62 13.72
N ASP A 215 -25.58 -35.71 14.47
CA ASP A 215 -25.20 -35.75 15.91
C ASP A 215 -23.68 -35.61 16.18
N ASN A 216 -22.84 -35.39 15.15
CA ASN A 216 -21.36 -35.39 15.29
C ASN A 216 -20.64 -34.45 14.30
N LEU A 217 -21.35 -33.68 13.47
CA LEU A 217 -20.76 -32.74 12.51
C LEU A 217 -21.63 -31.48 12.41
N GLU A 218 -20.97 -30.32 12.33
CA GLU A 218 -21.62 -29.12 11.80
C GLU A 218 -21.59 -29.16 10.26
N ILE A 219 -22.69 -29.59 9.64
CA ILE A 219 -22.77 -29.79 8.19
C ILE A 219 -23.29 -28.54 7.49
N PHE A 220 -22.44 -27.88 6.72
CA PHE A 220 -22.79 -26.74 5.89
C PHE A 220 -22.98 -27.14 4.42
N ILE A 221 -24.05 -26.68 3.78
CA ILE A 221 -24.35 -27.01 2.36
C ILE A 221 -24.78 -25.77 1.59
N ASN A 222 -24.01 -25.36 0.57
CA ASN A 222 -24.34 -24.32 -0.42
C ASN A 222 -24.62 -24.94 -1.81
N PRO A 223 -25.88 -25.11 -2.22
CA PRO A 223 -26.20 -25.73 -3.51
C PRO A 223 -25.89 -24.85 -4.74
N LEU A 224 -25.67 -23.55 -4.57
CA LEU A 224 -25.58 -22.59 -5.65
C LEU A 224 -24.60 -21.44 -5.34
N ALA A 225 -23.34 -21.61 -5.74
CA ALA A 225 -22.29 -20.61 -5.54
C ALA A 225 -22.31 -19.49 -6.62
N ASN A 226 -22.72 -19.79 -7.86
CA ASN A 226 -22.81 -18.83 -8.97
C ASN A 226 -24.26 -18.74 -9.50
N PRO A 227 -25.16 -18.05 -8.78
CA PRO A 227 -26.56 -17.90 -9.20
C PRO A 227 -26.70 -17.06 -10.49
N ASP A 228 -25.71 -16.23 -10.82
CA ASP A 228 -25.75 -15.34 -11.99
C ASP A 228 -25.44 -16.05 -13.31
N GLY A 229 -24.42 -16.91 -13.32
CA GLY A 229 -24.16 -17.82 -14.43
C GLY A 229 -25.31 -18.81 -14.61
N THR A 230 -25.85 -19.33 -13.50
CA THR A 230 -26.94 -20.33 -13.51
C THR A 230 -28.24 -19.77 -14.08
N TYR A 231 -28.66 -18.58 -13.65
CA TYR A 231 -29.88 -17.92 -14.12
C TYR A 231 -29.60 -16.82 -15.15
N TYR A 232 -28.56 -17.00 -15.97
CA TYR A 232 -28.12 -16.02 -16.97
C TYR A 232 -29.25 -15.61 -17.94
N SER A 233 -30.06 -16.58 -18.39
CA SER A 233 -31.21 -16.35 -19.28
C SER A 233 -32.46 -15.84 -18.55
N GLY A 234 -32.34 -15.53 -17.26
CA GLY A 234 -33.38 -15.01 -16.37
C GLY A 234 -33.87 -16.03 -15.34
N ASN A 235 -34.39 -15.52 -14.22
CA ASN A 235 -34.73 -16.25 -12.98
C ASN A 235 -35.71 -17.43 -13.12
N ASN A 236 -36.31 -17.65 -14.29
CA ASN A 236 -37.28 -18.72 -14.54
C ASN A 236 -36.68 -19.96 -15.22
N THR A 237 -35.41 -19.96 -15.62
CA THR A 237 -34.80 -21.09 -16.31
C THR A 237 -33.28 -21.16 -16.12
N VAL A 238 -32.74 -22.39 -16.07
CA VAL A 238 -31.30 -22.66 -16.20
C VAL A 238 -30.90 -23.00 -17.65
N PHE A 239 -31.83 -22.93 -18.60
CA PHE A 239 -31.52 -23.03 -20.03
C PHE A 239 -30.61 -21.87 -20.45
N GLY A 240 -29.51 -22.16 -21.14
CA GLY A 240 -28.53 -21.14 -21.50
C GLY A 240 -27.80 -20.53 -20.30
N ALA A 241 -27.70 -21.28 -19.19
CA ALA A 241 -26.74 -21.02 -18.11
C ALA A 241 -25.30 -20.92 -18.64
N ARG A 242 -24.42 -20.31 -17.86
CA ARG A 242 -23.03 -20.01 -18.22
C ARG A 242 -22.05 -20.39 -17.15
N ARG A 243 -20.83 -20.74 -17.58
CA ARG A 243 -19.71 -21.06 -16.69
C ARG A 243 -19.36 -19.86 -15.80
N TYR A 244 -19.10 -18.71 -16.41
CA TYR A 244 -18.60 -17.51 -15.75
C TYR A 244 -19.65 -16.85 -14.84
N ASN A 245 -19.21 -15.99 -13.91
CA ASN A 245 -20.12 -15.08 -13.21
C ASN A 245 -20.61 -13.94 -14.13
N ALA A 246 -21.44 -13.01 -13.63
CA ALA A 246 -22.01 -11.95 -14.48
C ALA A 246 -20.97 -11.00 -15.12
N ASN A 247 -19.80 -10.84 -14.51
CA ASN A 247 -18.69 -10.04 -15.04
C ASN A 247 -17.83 -10.80 -16.05
N GLY A 248 -18.10 -12.10 -16.27
CA GLY A 248 -17.34 -12.94 -17.19
C GLY A 248 -16.06 -13.53 -16.60
N TYR A 249 -15.91 -13.59 -15.27
CA TYR A 249 -14.77 -14.25 -14.61
C TYR A 249 -15.09 -15.69 -14.24
N ASP A 250 -14.09 -16.58 -14.37
CA ASP A 250 -14.13 -17.96 -13.90
C ASP A 250 -13.82 -17.95 -12.40
N LEU A 251 -14.82 -18.28 -11.57
CA LEU A 251 -14.66 -18.25 -10.11
C LEU A 251 -13.62 -19.27 -9.62
N ASN A 252 -13.42 -20.40 -10.33
CA ASN A 252 -12.41 -21.39 -9.98
C ASN A 252 -11.02 -21.05 -10.56
N ARG A 253 -10.81 -19.79 -10.95
CA ARG A 253 -9.51 -19.19 -11.30
C ARG A 253 -9.23 -17.91 -10.51
N ASN A 254 -10.13 -17.52 -9.60
CA ASN A 254 -10.18 -16.19 -9.00
C ASN A 254 -9.74 -16.14 -7.53
N PHE A 255 -9.42 -17.27 -6.90
CA PHE A 255 -8.92 -17.31 -5.52
C PHE A 255 -7.40 -16.99 -5.45
N PRO A 256 -6.88 -16.64 -4.25
CA PRO A 256 -5.44 -16.64 -3.98
C PRO A 256 -4.80 -18.00 -4.27
N ASP A 257 -3.67 -17.99 -4.95
CA ASP A 257 -2.93 -19.18 -5.35
C ASP A 257 -1.56 -19.24 -4.65
N PRO A 258 -1.19 -20.37 -4.03
CA PRO A 258 0.07 -20.45 -3.29
C PRO A 258 1.31 -20.50 -4.19
N ALA A 259 1.16 -20.60 -5.52
CA ALA A 259 2.23 -20.50 -6.51
C ALA A 259 2.17 -19.21 -7.36
N ALA A 260 0.97 -18.76 -7.70
CA ALA A 260 0.73 -17.65 -8.64
C ALA A 260 0.32 -16.33 -7.95
N GLY A 261 0.22 -16.31 -6.62
CA GLY A 261 0.00 -15.10 -5.82
C GLY A 261 -1.47 -14.80 -5.51
N GLN A 262 -1.71 -13.65 -4.89
CA GLN A 262 -3.02 -13.29 -4.33
C GLN A 262 -4.15 -13.21 -5.35
N ASN A 263 -3.84 -12.84 -6.60
CA ASN A 263 -4.85 -12.74 -7.63
C ASN A 263 -4.28 -12.99 -9.04
N PRO A 264 -4.19 -14.27 -9.47
CA PRO A 264 -3.55 -14.63 -10.73
C PRO A 264 -4.36 -14.25 -11.99
N ASN A 265 -5.69 -14.09 -11.89
CA ASN A 265 -6.57 -13.92 -13.06
C ASN A 265 -7.43 -12.63 -13.05
N GLY A 266 -7.07 -11.63 -12.23
CA GLY A 266 -7.74 -10.34 -12.16
C GLY A 266 -8.84 -10.25 -11.09
N PRO A 267 -9.38 -9.05 -10.84
CA PRO A 267 -10.03 -8.65 -9.57
C PRO A 267 -10.96 -9.71 -8.95
N TRP A 268 -10.87 -9.87 -7.63
CA TRP A 268 -11.75 -10.78 -6.90
C TRP A 268 -13.21 -10.40 -7.12
N GLN A 269 -14.05 -11.40 -7.39
CA GLN A 269 -15.47 -11.22 -7.64
C GLN A 269 -16.26 -11.29 -6.33
N PRO A 270 -17.47 -10.69 -6.25
CA PRO A 270 -18.32 -10.77 -5.05
C PRO A 270 -18.56 -12.20 -4.57
N GLU A 271 -18.77 -13.14 -5.50
CA GLU A 271 -18.96 -14.55 -5.17
C GLU A 271 -17.69 -15.20 -4.59
N THR A 272 -16.50 -14.78 -5.05
CA THR A 272 -15.20 -15.24 -4.55
C THR A 272 -14.92 -14.66 -3.17
N ILE A 273 -15.16 -13.36 -2.97
CA ILE A 273 -14.97 -12.66 -1.69
C ILE A 273 -15.84 -13.31 -0.63
N ALA A 274 -17.13 -13.48 -0.90
CA ALA A 274 -18.06 -14.17 0.01
C ALA A 274 -17.58 -15.59 0.40
N MET A 275 -16.95 -16.33 -0.54
CA MET A 275 -16.39 -17.67 -0.27
C MET A 275 -15.01 -17.66 0.43
N MET A 276 -14.29 -16.54 0.44
CA MET A 276 -13.07 -16.34 1.22
C MET A 276 -13.42 -15.89 2.64
N ASP A 277 -14.32 -14.92 2.80
CA ASP A 277 -14.83 -14.47 4.09
C ASP A 277 -15.45 -15.64 4.86
N TRP A 278 -16.21 -16.50 4.16
CA TRP A 278 -16.76 -17.75 4.69
C TRP A 278 -15.71 -18.79 5.08
N ALA A 279 -14.54 -18.79 4.44
CA ALA A 279 -13.44 -19.70 4.81
C ALA A 279 -12.66 -19.16 6.01
N GLU A 280 -12.57 -17.84 6.17
CA GLU A 280 -11.93 -17.19 7.32
C GLU A 280 -12.81 -17.24 8.58
N SER A 281 -14.14 -17.28 8.43
CA SER A 281 -15.10 -17.33 9.55
C SER A 281 -15.37 -18.73 10.11
N HIS A 282 -14.75 -19.78 9.58
CA HIS A 282 -15.08 -21.19 9.86
C HIS A 282 -13.83 -22.08 9.86
N ASN A 283 -13.77 -23.06 10.77
CA ASN A 283 -12.67 -24.02 10.86
C ASN A 283 -12.99 -25.32 10.09
N PHE A 284 -13.36 -25.21 8.81
CA PHE A 284 -13.76 -26.36 7.99
C PHE A 284 -12.70 -27.47 7.96
N VAL A 285 -13.03 -28.62 8.52
CA VAL A 285 -12.14 -29.78 8.60
C VAL A 285 -12.04 -30.49 7.25
N MET A 286 -13.18 -30.66 6.58
CA MET A 286 -13.28 -31.25 5.25
C MET A 286 -14.30 -30.49 4.40
N SER A 287 -14.08 -30.45 3.09
CA SER A 287 -14.98 -29.81 2.13
C SER A 287 -15.01 -30.52 0.78
N ALA A 288 -16.06 -30.34 -0.01
CA ALA A 288 -15.95 -30.54 -1.46
C ALA A 288 -16.75 -29.53 -2.27
N ASN A 289 -16.20 -29.16 -3.43
CA ASN A 289 -16.88 -28.37 -4.45
C ASN A 289 -17.32 -29.28 -5.62
N PHE A 290 -18.57 -29.16 -6.06
CA PHE A 290 -19.17 -30.01 -7.08
C PHE A 290 -19.20 -29.32 -8.45
N HIS A 291 -18.69 -30.05 -9.44
CA HIS A 291 -18.48 -29.63 -10.82
C HIS A 291 -19.13 -30.60 -11.82
N GLY A 292 -19.03 -30.27 -13.12
CA GLY A 292 -19.45 -31.15 -14.20
C GLY A 292 -18.75 -30.83 -15.53
N GLY A 293 -18.67 -31.86 -16.38
CA GLY A 293 -17.90 -31.88 -17.63
C GLY A 293 -17.16 -33.20 -17.82
N ILE A 294 -16.91 -33.92 -16.71
CA ILE A 294 -16.28 -35.24 -16.64
C ILE A 294 -16.82 -35.99 -15.39
N GLU A 295 -16.37 -37.21 -15.14
CA GLU A 295 -16.78 -38.01 -13.97
C GLU A 295 -15.56 -38.54 -13.19
N VAL A 296 -15.06 -37.74 -12.23
CA VAL A 296 -13.82 -38.01 -11.45
C VAL A 296 -13.80 -37.28 -10.11
N ALA A 297 -13.16 -37.85 -9.09
CA ALA A 297 -12.73 -37.11 -7.90
C ALA A 297 -11.32 -36.53 -8.12
N ASN A 298 -11.24 -35.20 -8.22
CA ASN A 298 -10.01 -34.44 -8.38
C ASN A 298 -9.48 -34.01 -7.01
N TYR A 299 -8.19 -34.24 -6.72
CA TYR A 299 -7.58 -33.96 -5.42
C TYR A 299 -6.29 -33.11 -5.49
N PRO A 300 -5.92 -32.39 -4.41
CA PRO A 300 -4.79 -31.46 -4.39
C PRO A 300 -3.42 -32.06 -4.77
N TRP A 301 -2.49 -31.27 -5.29
CA TRP A 301 -2.63 -29.87 -5.69
C TRP A 301 -3.11 -29.71 -7.14
N ASP A 302 -3.84 -28.64 -7.39
CA ASP A 302 -4.22 -28.12 -8.70
C ASP A 302 -3.08 -27.27 -9.33
N THR A 303 -2.37 -26.46 -8.51
CA THR A 303 -1.35 -25.51 -8.99
C THR A 303 0.07 -26.07 -9.09
N TRP A 304 0.39 -27.11 -8.31
CA TRP A 304 1.75 -27.67 -8.18
C TRP A 304 1.89 -29.11 -8.67
N SER A 305 3.03 -29.39 -9.33
CA SER A 305 3.45 -30.74 -9.71
C SER A 305 4.00 -31.59 -8.54
N THR A 306 4.44 -30.94 -7.46
CA THR A 306 4.74 -31.64 -6.20
C THR A 306 3.45 -32.13 -5.59
N ARG A 307 3.44 -33.32 -4.98
CA ARG A 307 2.24 -33.85 -4.32
C ARG A 307 1.94 -33.15 -2.99
N HIS A 308 0.68 -33.19 -2.59
CA HIS A 308 0.26 -32.82 -1.24
C HIS A 308 0.94 -33.73 -0.19
N PRO A 309 1.33 -33.25 1.01
CA PRO A 309 1.96 -34.13 2.00
C PRO A 309 1.07 -35.30 2.41
N ASP A 310 -0.24 -35.09 2.46
CA ASP A 310 -1.27 -36.12 2.64
C ASP A 310 -1.67 -36.88 1.35
N ASP A 311 -0.86 -36.89 0.28
CA ASP A 311 -1.24 -37.52 -1.02
C ASP A 311 -1.73 -38.98 -0.91
N SER A 312 -1.14 -39.77 0.00
CA SER A 312 -1.61 -41.13 0.25
C SER A 312 -2.97 -41.19 0.95
N TRP A 313 -3.30 -40.21 1.81
CA TRP A 313 -4.64 -40.06 2.38
C TRP A 313 -5.62 -39.61 1.30
N TRP A 314 -5.25 -38.61 0.49
CA TRP A 314 -6.05 -38.11 -0.63
C TRP A 314 -6.46 -39.21 -1.61
N GLN A 315 -5.50 -40.04 -2.05
CA GLN A 315 -5.78 -41.18 -2.91
C GLN A 315 -6.77 -42.16 -2.27
N ILE A 316 -6.71 -42.40 -0.96
CA ILE A 316 -7.64 -43.30 -0.25
C ILE A 316 -9.04 -42.68 -0.18
N ILE A 317 -9.17 -41.40 0.19
CA ILE A 317 -10.47 -40.75 0.38
C ILE A 317 -11.18 -40.53 -0.97
N ALA A 318 -10.46 -40.03 -1.99
CA ALA A 318 -11.01 -39.88 -3.33
C ALA A 318 -11.44 -41.23 -3.93
N ARG A 319 -10.67 -42.31 -3.67
CA ARG A 319 -11.01 -43.68 -4.08
C ARG A 319 -12.26 -44.18 -3.37
N ALA A 320 -12.44 -43.88 -2.10
CA ALA A 320 -13.63 -44.29 -1.34
C ALA A 320 -14.91 -43.63 -1.88
N TYR A 321 -14.87 -42.35 -2.26
CA TYR A 321 -15.99 -41.70 -2.96
C TYR A 321 -16.26 -42.41 -4.31
N ALA A 322 -15.23 -42.55 -5.13
CA ALA A 322 -15.34 -43.11 -6.47
C ALA A 322 -15.83 -44.59 -6.46
N ASP A 323 -15.38 -45.41 -5.51
CA ASP A 323 -15.85 -46.79 -5.35
C ASP A 323 -17.32 -46.86 -4.90
N ALA A 324 -17.73 -45.99 -3.97
CA ALA A 324 -19.12 -45.91 -3.53
C ALA A 324 -20.05 -45.44 -4.67
N ALA A 325 -19.58 -44.51 -5.51
CA ALA A 325 -20.29 -44.04 -6.69
C ALA A 325 -20.43 -45.14 -7.76
N GLN A 326 -19.31 -45.79 -8.12
CA GLN A 326 -19.26 -46.91 -9.07
C GLN A 326 -20.09 -48.12 -8.63
N ALA A 327 -20.17 -48.40 -7.33
CA ALA A 327 -20.96 -49.51 -6.79
C ALA A 327 -22.47 -49.28 -6.88
N ALA A 328 -22.91 -48.01 -6.96
CA ALA A 328 -24.31 -47.62 -7.04
C ALA A 328 -24.81 -47.32 -8.48
N SER A 329 -23.91 -47.36 -9.47
CA SER A 329 -24.15 -46.90 -10.84
C SER A 329 -24.06 -48.02 -11.89
N PRO A 330 -24.44 -47.75 -13.16
CA PRO A 330 -24.02 -48.56 -14.30
C PRO A 330 -22.49 -48.55 -14.45
N ALA A 331 -21.95 -49.61 -15.05
CA ALA A 331 -20.54 -49.66 -15.43
C ALA A 331 -20.21 -48.56 -16.46
N GLY A 332 -19.08 -47.87 -16.27
CA GLY A 332 -18.67 -46.70 -17.06
C GLY A 332 -19.10 -45.34 -16.48
N TYR A 333 -19.65 -45.31 -15.27
CA TYR A 333 -19.88 -44.05 -14.53
C TYR A 333 -18.74 -43.81 -13.54
N PHE A 334 -18.26 -42.57 -13.46
CA PHE A 334 -17.19 -42.16 -12.54
C PHE A 334 -15.87 -42.93 -12.72
N ASP A 335 -15.50 -43.32 -13.95
CA ASP A 335 -14.23 -44.00 -14.27
C ASP A 335 -13.34 -43.29 -15.32
N ASP A 336 -13.73 -42.08 -15.77
CA ASP A 336 -13.15 -41.30 -16.88
C ASP A 336 -11.61 -41.14 -16.81
N LEU A 337 -11.07 -40.85 -15.61
CA LEU A 337 -9.63 -40.68 -15.39
C LEU A 337 -9.15 -41.61 -14.29
N ASN A 338 -8.17 -42.48 -14.63
CA ASN A 338 -7.49 -43.37 -13.68
C ASN A 338 -8.48 -44.11 -12.74
N ASN A 339 -9.54 -44.66 -13.34
CA ASN A 339 -10.64 -45.36 -12.66
C ASN A 339 -11.44 -44.48 -11.68
N GLY A 340 -11.50 -43.16 -11.87
CA GLY A 340 -12.35 -42.24 -11.10
C GLY A 340 -11.63 -41.33 -10.09
N ILE A 341 -10.30 -41.28 -10.08
CA ILE A 341 -9.54 -40.33 -9.25
C ILE A 341 -8.39 -39.68 -10.04
N THR A 342 -8.13 -38.40 -9.83
CA THR A 342 -6.97 -37.71 -10.41
C THR A 342 -6.39 -36.68 -9.44
N ASN A 343 -5.07 -36.49 -9.46
CA ASN A 343 -4.50 -35.26 -8.95
C ASN A 343 -4.80 -34.12 -9.94
N GLY A 344 -5.05 -32.92 -9.43
CA GLY A 344 -5.33 -31.71 -10.23
C GLY A 344 -4.28 -31.42 -11.29
N TYR A 345 -3.06 -31.12 -10.84
CA TYR A 345 -1.96 -30.78 -11.75
C TYR A 345 -1.67 -31.88 -12.79
N ASP A 346 -1.76 -33.16 -12.39
CA ASP A 346 -1.63 -34.29 -13.31
C ASP A 346 -2.66 -34.24 -14.43
N TRP A 347 -3.91 -33.89 -14.13
CA TRP A 347 -4.95 -33.68 -15.14
C TRP A 347 -4.62 -32.45 -16.00
N TYR A 348 -4.61 -31.26 -15.40
CA TYR A 348 -4.04 -30.05 -15.96
C TYR A 348 -3.84 -28.99 -14.85
N ARG A 349 -2.79 -28.17 -14.96
CA ARG A 349 -2.53 -27.11 -13.98
C ARG A 349 -3.70 -26.12 -13.90
N ILE A 350 -4.14 -25.82 -12.68
CA ILE A 350 -5.10 -24.76 -12.39
C ILE A 350 -4.44 -23.77 -11.44
N THR A 351 -4.65 -22.47 -11.64
CA THR A 351 -4.18 -21.41 -10.73
C THR A 351 -5.33 -20.56 -10.25
N GLY A 352 -5.38 -20.29 -8.95
CA GLY A 352 -6.47 -19.57 -8.28
C GLY A 352 -7.73 -20.40 -8.14
N GLY A 353 -7.58 -21.73 -8.04
CA GLY A 353 -8.67 -22.65 -7.76
C GLY A 353 -9.02 -22.67 -6.27
N ARG A 354 -10.31 -22.84 -5.96
CA ARG A 354 -10.80 -22.85 -4.57
C ARG A 354 -10.24 -24.01 -3.75
N GLN A 355 -10.11 -25.18 -4.38
CA GLN A 355 -9.58 -26.39 -3.76
C GLN A 355 -8.21 -26.15 -3.10
N ASP A 356 -7.27 -25.57 -3.85
CA ASP A 356 -5.93 -25.28 -3.34
C ASP A 356 -5.93 -24.14 -2.32
N TYR A 357 -6.86 -23.18 -2.42
CA TYR A 357 -7.03 -22.12 -1.42
C TYR A 357 -7.44 -22.69 -0.05
N TYR A 358 -8.48 -23.52 0.01
CA TYR A 358 -8.93 -24.18 1.24
C TYR A 358 -7.84 -25.09 1.84
N ASN A 359 -7.12 -25.83 1.00
CA ASN A 359 -6.04 -26.73 1.44
C ASN A 359 -4.78 -26.03 1.94
N TYR A 360 -4.38 -24.93 1.31
CA TYR A 360 -3.12 -24.27 1.65
C TYR A 360 -3.26 -23.22 2.76
N PHE A 361 -4.30 -22.37 2.68
CA PHE A 361 -4.43 -21.21 3.56
C PHE A 361 -5.25 -21.49 4.82
N HIS A 362 -6.18 -22.46 4.77
CA HIS A 362 -7.13 -22.75 5.86
C HIS A 362 -6.91 -24.11 6.53
N GLY A 363 -6.04 -24.96 5.96
CA GLY A 363 -5.84 -26.33 6.47
C GLY A 363 -7.04 -27.26 6.27
N CYS A 364 -8.10 -26.80 5.60
CA CYS A 364 -9.27 -27.60 5.25
C CYS A 364 -8.90 -28.65 4.20
N ARG A 365 -9.40 -29.88 4.35
CA ARG A 365 -9.26 -30.90 3.31
C ARG A 365 -10.41 -30.77 2.29
N GLU A 366 -10.25 -29.87 1.32
CA GLU A 366 -11.17 -29.74 0.18
C GLU A 366 -10.76 -30.61 -1.03
N LEU A 367 -11.73 -31.21 -1.74
CA LEU A 367 -11.53 -31.81 -3.07
C LEU A 367 -12.60 -31.39 -4.07
N THR A 368 -12.30 -31.51 -5.36
CA THR A 368 -13.21 -31.16 -6.47
C THR A 368 -13.91 -32.42 -7.01
N LEU A 369 -15.25 -32.46 -6.94
CA LEU A 369 -16.09 -33.58 -7.37
C LEU A 369 -16.75 -33.32 -8.73
N GLU A 370 -16.20 -33.89 -9.79
CA GLU A 370 -16.81 -33.89 -11.12
C GLU A 370 -17.84 -35.03 -11.18
N VAL A 371 -19.14 -34.72 -11.07
CA VAL A 371 -20.21 -35.72 -10.86
C VAL A 371 -21.06 -36.03 -12.10
N SER A 372 -20.73 -35.44 -13.25
CA SER A 372 -21.44 -35.72 -14.50
C SER A 372 -20.68 -35.23 -15.72
N SER A 373 -20.54 -36.11 -16.71
CA SER A 373 -20.09 -35.76 -18.07
C SER A 373 -21.05 -34.80 -18.79
N THR A 374 -22.26 -34.56 -18.28
CA THR A 374 -23.25 -33.62 -18.84
C THR A 374 -23.54 -32.48 -17.87
N LYS A 375 -23.04 -31.27 -18.16
CA LYS A 375 -23.10 -30.09 -17.27
C LYS A 375 -24.53 -29.66 -16.88
N LEU A 376 -25.40 -29.51 -17.87
CA LEU A 376 -26.84 -29.38 -17.67
C LEU A 376 -27.46 -30.74 -17.90
N LEU A 377 -27.90 -31.42 -16.83
CA LEU A 377 -28.33 -32.81 -16.91
C LEU A 377 -29.85 -32.91 -17.22
N PRO A 378 -30.29 -33.77 -18.15
CA PRO A 378 -31.73 -33.93 -18.41
C PRO A 378 -32.50 -34.39 -17.18
N GLU A 379 -33.72 -33.88 -16.99
CA GLU A 379 -34.49 -34.13 -15.75
C GLU A 379 -34.77 -35.62 -15.48
N SER A 380 -34.84 -36.41 -16.55
CA SER A 380 -34.99 -37.87 -16.52
C SER A 380 -33.80 -38.61 -15.90
N GLN A 381 -32.65 -37.95 -15.75
CA GLN A 381 -31.41 -38.52 -15.21
C GLN A 381 -31.04 -38.01 -13.81
N LEU A 382 -31.69 -36.95 -13.30
CA LEU A 382 -31.43 -36.37 -11.98
C LEU A 382 -31.57 -37.40 -10.86
N ASN A 383 -32.69 -38.13 -10.85
CA ASN A 383 -32.95 -39.21 -9.90
C ASN A 383 -31.94 -40.37 -9.99
N ALA A 384 -31.35 -40.61 -11.16
CA ALA A 384 -30.33 -41.63 -11.34
C ALA A 384 -28.98 -41.18 -10.76
N HIS A 385 -28.53 -39.97 -11.09
CA HIS A 385 -27.28 -39.41 -10.55
C HIS A 385 -27.34 -39.20 -9.04
N TRP A 386 -28.51 -38.92 -8.47
CA TRP A 386 -28.71 -38.98 -7.02
C TRP A 386 -28.39 -40.37 -6.47
N ASN A 387 -29.01 -41.43 -7.02
CA ASN A 387 -28.77 -42.79 -6.53
C ASN A 387 -27.30 -43.21 -6.65
N TYR A 388 -26.60 -42.75 -7.68
CA TYR A 388 -25.18 -43.02 -7.87
C TYR A 388 -24.33 -42.34 -6.78
N ASN A 389 -24.54 -41.04 -6.53
CA ASN A 389 -23.68 -40.27 -5.63
C ASN A 389 -24.11 -40.30 -4.15
N TYR A 390 -25.36 -40.66 -3.82
CA TYR A 390 -25.89 -40.59 -2.45
C TYR A 390 -24.98 -41.27 -1.42
N ASN A 391 -24.63 -42.53 -1.64
CA ASN A 391 -23.74 -43.25 -0.73
C ASN A 391 -22.32 -42.67 -0.69
N ALA A 392 -21.83 -42.16 -1.83
CA ALA A 392 -20.49 -41.58 -1.93
C ALA A 392 -20.37 -40.25 -1.15
N MET A 393 -21.39 -39.39 -1.21
CA MET A 393 -21.47 -38.15 -0.45
C MET A 393 -21.46 -38.43 1.06
N LEU A 394 -22.28 -39.38 1.53
CA LEU A 394 -22.27 -39.76 2.95
C LEU A 394 -20.90 -40.36 3.37
N THR A 395 -20.33 -41.25 2.55
CA THR A 395 -19.02 -41.88 2.82
C THR A 395 -17.89 -40.85 2.92
N TYR A 396 -17.97 -39.73 2.19
CA TYR A 396 -16.97 -38.68 2.28
C TYR A 396 -17.12 -37.82 3.55
N MET A 397 -18.35 -37.49 3.95
CA MET A 397 -18.61 -36.82 5.24
C MET A 397 -18.13 -37.66 6.44
N GLU A 398 -18.32 -38.98 6.39
CA GLU A 398 -17.85 -39.91 7.44
C GLU A 398 -16.32 -39.86 7.69
N TYR A 399 -15.51 -39.37 6.74
CA TYR A 399 -14.07 -39.22 6.95
C TYR A 399 -13.67 -37.99 7.78
N ALA A 400 -14.56 -37.01 7.96
CA ALA A 400 -14.34 -35.94 8.95
C ALA A 400 -14.36 -36.49 10.38
N LEU A 401 -15.07 -37.59 10.62
CA LEU A 401 -15.14 -38.33 11.89
C LEU A 401 -13.99 -39.34 12.09
N GLN A 402 -12.87 -39.20 11.37
CA GLN A 402 -11.73 -40.10 11.49
C GLN A 402 -10.38 -39.37 11.53
N GLY A 403 -9.63 -39.56 12.62
CA GLY A 403 -8.32 -38.94 12.78
C GLY A 403 -7.99 -38.68 14.25
N ILE A 404 -7.41 -37.51 14.50
CA ILE A 404 -7.11 -36.99 15.83
C ILE A 404 -7.95 -35.73 16.03
N HIS A 405 -8.56 -35.58 17.21
CA HIS A 405 -9.28 -34.37 17.61
C HIS A 405 -8.96 -34.03 19.06
N GLY A 406 -9.35 -32.84 19.53
CA GLY A 406 -9.19 -32.43 20.93
C GLY A 406 -9.18 -30.91 21.04
N ILE A 407 -8.97 -30.39 22.25
CA ILE A 407 -8.92 -28.93 22.50
C ILE A 407 -7.51 -28.41 22.81
N VAL A 408 -7.24 -27.14 22.49
CA VAL A 408 -6.01 -26.41 22.86
C VAL A 408 -6.35 -25.22 23.76
N LYS A 409 -6.10 -25.35 25.06
CA LYS A 409 -6.48 -24.33 26.08
C LYS A 409 -5.37 -24.09 27.10
N ASP A 410 -5.43 -22.91 27.72
CA ASP A 410 -4.68 -22.61 28.94
C ASP A 410 -5.33 -23.28 30.17
N GLY A 411 -4.53 -23.91 31.02
CA GLY A 411 -5.01 -24.73 32.13
C GLY A 411 -5.42 -23.97 33.39
N GLU A 412 -5.18 -22.66 33.48
CA GLU A 412 -5.59 -21.83 34.62
C GLU A 412 -6.78 -20.93 34.27
N SER A 413 -6.70 -20.24 33.13
CA SER A 413 -7.76 -19.36 32.63
C SER A 413 -8.86 -20.08 31.84
N ASN A 414 -8.61 -21.31 31.37
CA ASN A 414 -9.45 -22.04 30.40
C ASN A 414 -9.65 -21.30 29.06
N ALA A 415 -8.81 -20.30 28.77
CA ALA A 415 -8.83 -19.57 27.51
C ALA A 415 -8.31 -20.45 26.35
N VAL A 416 -8.87 -20.27 25.16
CA VAL A 416 -8.36 -20.89 23.93
C VAL A 416 -6.97 -20.36 23.61
N ILE A 417 -6.08 -21.26 23.17
CA ILE A 417 -4.75 -20.90 22.67
C ILE A 417 -4.70 -21.25 21.19
N PRO A 418 -4.76 -20.27 20.27
CA PRO A 418 -4.53 -20.50 18.85
C PRO A 418 -3.20 -21.21 18.60
N ALA A 419 -3.28 -22.37 17.98
CA ALA A 419 -2.17 -23.27 17.74
C ALA A 419 -2.31 -24.01 16.41
N LYS A 420 -1.14 -24.33 15.86
CA LYS A 420 -0.98 -25.13 14.65
C LYS A 420 -0.69 -26.58 15.05
N ILE A 421 -1.46 -27.53 14.52
CA ILE A 421 -1.33 -28.97 14.79
C ILE A 421 -0.72 -29.66 13.57
N GLU A 422 0.43 -30.30 13.75
CA GLU A 422 1.22 -30.93 12.67
C GLU A 422 1.60 -32.37 13.00
N VAL A 423 1.48 -33.27 12.03
CA VAL A 423 1.97 -34.66 12.14
C VAL A 423 3.42 -34.68 11.67
N THR A 424 4.37 -34.97 12.56
CA THR A 424 5.81 -34.77 12.27
C THR A 424 6.40 -35.76 11.27
N GLN A 425 5.75 -36.91 11.05
CA GLN A 425 6.15 -37.86 10.00
C GLN A 425 5.74 -37.40 8.58
N ILE A 426 4.90 -36.38 8.47
CA ILE A 426 4.40 -35.82 7.21
C ILE A 426 5.07 -34.43 7.06
N THR A 427 5.58 -34.12 5.87
CA THR A 427 6.40 -32.90 5.67
C THR A 427 6.03 -32.18 4.38
N GLY A 428 5.80 -30.87 4.47
CA GLY A 428 5.52 -29.99 3.33
C GLY A 428 4.35 -29.03 3.61
N PRO A 429 3.98 -28.18 2.63
CA PRO A 429 2.87 -27.23 2.77
C PRO A 429 1.54 -27.97 2.95
N GLY A 430 0.63 -27.44 3.77
CA GLY A 430 -0.71 -28.03 3.98
C GLY A 430 -0.78 -29.21 4.97
N ASN A 431 0.33 -29.69 5.56
CA ASN A 431 0.29 -30.76 6.58
C ASN A 431 -0.48 -30.40 7.88
N TRP A 432 -0.78 -29.12 8.07
CA TRP A 432 -1.29 -28.59 9.32
C TRP A 432 -2.81 -28.41 9.32
N VAL A 433 -3.37 -28.35 10.52
CA VAL A 433 -4.69 -27.78 10.83
C VAL A 433 -4.54 -26.79 11.99
N ARG A 434 -5.54 -25.94 12.20
CA ARG A 434 -5.66 -25.04 13.36
C ARG A 434 -6.77 -25.52 14.29
N ASN A 435 -6.75 -25.03 15.52
CA ASN A 435 -7.93 -25.07 16.36
C ASN A 435 -8.84 -23.87 16.07
N GLU A 436 -10.14 -24.07 16.28
CA GLU A 436 -11.18 -23.05 16.25
C GLU A 436 -10.92 -22.02 17.38
N ALA A 437 -11.36 -20.77 17.21
CA ALA A 437 -11.02 -19.64 18.06
C ALA A 437 -11.91 -19.48 19.32
N GLU A 438 -13.18 -19.88 19.27
CA GLU A 438 -14.16 -19.79 20.36
C GLU A 438 -14.09 -21.00 21.31
N ASN A 439 -14.18 -22.20 20.74
CA ASN A 439 -14.19 -23.48 21.43
C ASN A 439 -12.79 -24.06 21.63
N GLY A 440 -11.82 -23.71 20.79
CA GLY A 440 -10.45 -24.21 20.88
C GLY A 440 -10.25 -25.65 20.47
N ASP A 441 -11.26 -26.30 19.89
CA ASP A 441 -11.15 -27.66 19.36
C ASP A 441 -10.49 -27.68 17.97
N TYR A 442 -9.92 -28.82 17.61
CA TYR A 442 -9.36 -29.07 16.30
C TYR A 442 -9.65 -30.50 15.88
N THR A 443 -9.71 -30.74 14.57
CA THR A 443 -9.67 -32.09 14.00
C THR A 443 -8.63 -32.17 12.89
N ARG A 444 -7.75 -33.17 12.96
CA ARG A 444 -6.78 -33.53 11.92
C ARG A 444 -7.19 -34.86 11.29
N PRO A 445 -7.83 -34.86 10.10
CA PRO A 445 -8.20 -36.09 9.40
C PRO A 445 -6.98 -36.92 9.07
N LEU A 446 -7.01 -38.21 9.42
CA LEU A 446 -5.92 -39.15 9.21
C LEU A 446 -6.46 -40.56 8.91
N VAL A 447 -5.66 -41.38 8.22
CA VAL A 447 -5.95 -42.81 8.06
C VAL A 447 -5.52 -43.59 9.32
N PRO A 448 -5.99 -44.84 9.52
CA PRO A 448 -5.57 -45.65 10.65
C PRO A 448 -4.05 -45.87 10.67
N GLY A 449 -3.42 -45.56 11.81
CA GLY A 449 -1.96 -45.46 11.90
C GLY A 449 -1.49 -45.07 13.30
N VAL A 450 -0.19 -44.84 13.43
CA VAL A 450 0.43 -44.32 14.66
C VAL A 450 1.27 -43.10 14.29
N TYR A 451 1.02 -41.98 14.96
CA TYR A 451 1.50 -40.66 14.59
C TYR A 451 2.15 -39.94 15.78
N ASP A 452 3.07 -39.03 15.48
CA ASP A 452 3.67 -38.12 16.44
C ASP A 452 3.20 -36.71 16.08
N VAL A 453 2.54 -36.04 17.01
CA VAL A 453 1.83 -34.78 16.80
C VAL A 453 2.56 -33.66 17.51
N LEU A 454 3.02 -32.67 16.74
CA LEU A 454 3.56 -31.42 17.23
C LEU A 454 2.44 -30.39 17.27
N VAL A 455 2.23 -29.77 18.44
CA VAL A 455 1.29 -28.66 18.63
C VAL A 455 2.09 -27.41 18.94
N THR A 456 1.96 -26.40 18.09
CA THR A 456 2.76 -25.17 18.09
C THR A 456 1.84 -23.96 18.30
N PRO A 457 1.82 -23.37 19.50
CA PRO A 457 1.07 -22.15 19.80
C PRO A 457 1.56 -20.95 18.98
N GLU A 458 0.63 -20.15 18.45
CA GLU A 458 0.97 -19.07 17.51
C GLU A 458 1.50 -17.81 18.20
N SER A 459 1.14 -17.59 19.46
CA SER A 459 1.53 -16.39 20.23
C SER A 459 2.98 -16.39 20.75
N GLY A 460 3.72 -17.49 20.62
CA GLY A 460 5.07 -17.66 21.17
C GLY A 460 5.17 -17.73 22.70
N LEU A 461 4.12 -17.35 23.43
CA LEU A 461 3.99 -17.44 24.89
C LEU A 461 4.23 -18.87 25.42
N TYR A 462 3.73 -19.85 24.67
CA TYR A 462 3.68 -21.25 25.06
C TYR A 462 4.62 -22.07 24.18
N GLN A 463 5.44 -22.92 24.81
CA GLN A 463 6.44 -23.72 24.10
C GLN A 463 5.78 -24.88 23.33
N PRO A 464 6.19 -25.17 22.08
CA PRO A 464 5.62 -26.29 21.31
C PRO A 464 5.73 -27.63 22.03
N ARG A 465 4.70 -28.48 21.91
CA ARG A 465 4.64 -29.80 22.55
C ARG A 465 4.54 -30.93 21.54
N LEU A 466 5.39 -31.94 21.69
CA LEU A 466 5.39 -33.16 20.88
C LEU A 466 4.75 -34.32 21.65
N TYR A 467 3.63 -34.82 21.14
CA TYR A 467 2.92 -36.00 21.62
C TYR A 467 3.30 -37.19 20.74
N ASN A 468 3.76 -38.29 21.33
CA ASN A 468 4.34 -39.40 20.57
C ASN A 468 3.44 -40.65 20.65
N ASN A 469 3.40 -41.43 19.57
CA ASN A 469 2.66 -42.70 19.44
C ASN A 469 1.13 -42.59 19.60
N ILE A 470 0.52 -41.53 19.05
CA ILE A 470 -0.95 -41.38 19.00
C ILE A 470 -1.52 -42.36 17.97
N ALA A 471 -2.37 -43.29 18.43
CA ALA A 471 -2.91 -44.36 17.59
C ALA A 471 -4.30 -44.01 17.04
N VAL A 472 -4.39 -43.80 15.72
CA VAL A 472 -5.64 -43.54 15.00
C VAL A 472 -6.26 -44.86 14.54
N THR A 473 -7.57 -45.01 14.73
CA THR A 473 -8.33 -46.21 14.32
C THR A 473 -9.37 -45.87 13.25
N ALA A 474 -9.83 -46.89 12.50
CA ALA A 474 -10.78 -46.69 11.41
C ALA A 474 -12.15 -46.23 11.95
N GLY A 475 -12.75 -45.22 11.30
CA GLY A 475 -14.08 -44.70 11.62
C GLY A 475 -14.26 -44.16 13.04
N ASN A 476 -13.18 -43.67 13.67
CA ASN A 476 -13.23 -43.06 15.01
C ASN A 476 -12.25 -41.88 15.10
N LEU A 477 -12.63 -40.84 15.84
CA LEU A 477 -11.73 -39.79 16.29
C LEU A 477 -10.94 -40.24 17.53
N THR A 478 -9.67 -39.83 17.62
CA THR A 478 -8.77 -40.12 18.75
C THR A 478 -8.51 -38.84 19.53
N THR A 479 -9.03 -38.74 20.77
CA THR A 479 -8.93 -37.52 21.58
C THR A 479 -7.48 -37.24 22.04
N LEU A 480 -7.03 -36.01 21.86
CA LEU A 480 -5.74 -35.47 22.27
C LEU A 480 -5.91 -34.02 22.76
N ASP A 481 -6.28 -33.85 24.03
CA ASP A 481 -6.40 -32.51 24.62
C ASP A 481 -5.03 -31.94 25.02
N VAL A 482 -4.83 -30.67 24.71
CA VAL A 482 -3.56 -29.94 24.83
C VAL A 482 -3.76 -28.80 25.83
N ILE A 483 -3.57 -29.11 27.10
CA ILE A 483 -3.68 -28.13 28.18
C ILE A 483 -2.31 -27.54 28.50
N TYR A 484 -2.11 -26.28 28.13
CA TYR A 484 -0.94 -25.50 28.54
C TYR A 484 -1.05 -25.03 29.99
N LEU A 485 0.06 -24.55 30.56
CA LEU A 485 0.05 -23.82 31.82
C LEU A 485 0.66 -22.45 31.52
N PRO A 486 0.17 -21.36 32.13
CA PRO A 486 0.67 -20.03 31.85
C PRO A 486 2.14 -19.93 32.28
N PRO A 487 2.98 -19.12 31.60
CA PRO A 487 4.31 -18.83 32.08
C PRO A 487 4.25 -18.15 33.45
N GLU A 488 5.18 -18.49 34.35
CA GLU A 488 5.23 -17.87 35.67
C GLU A 488 5.37 -16.34 35.55
N SER A 489 4.67 -15.60 36.41
CA SER A 489 4.66 -14.14 36.43
C SER A 489 4.93 -13.60 37.84
N GLY A 490 5.13 -12.28 37.93
CA GLY A 490 5.28 -11.54 39.17
C GLY A 490 4.86 -10.08 39.01
N ILE A 491 5.06 -9.30 40.08
CA ILE A 491 4.64 -7.90 40.16
C ILE A 491 5.83 -7.00 39.86
N VAL A 492 5.66 -5.98 39.01
CA VAL A 492 6.63 -4.90 38.82
C VAL A 492 6.01 -3.61 39.35
N ASN A 493 6.56 -3.04 40.40
CA ASN A 493 6.05 -1.80 41.00
C ASN A 493 7.16 -0.81 41.31
N GLY A 494 6.81 0.36 41.84
CA GLY A 494 7.83 1.36 42.08
C GLY A 494 7.32 2.73 42.48
N SER A 495 8.27 3.64 42.64
CA SER A 495 8.01 5.05 42.90
C SER A 495 9.04 5.90 42.18
N ILE A 496 8.59 6.74 41.25
CA ILE A 496 9.42 7.68 40.52
C ILE A 496 9.07 9.10 40.98
N LEU A 497 10.07 9.85 41.40
CA LEU A 497 9.90 11.20 41.93
C LEU A 497 10.48 12.23 40.96
N TYR A 498 9.96 13.45 40.96
CA TYR A 498 10.64 14.62 40.40
C TYR A 498 11.63 15.17 41.43
N GLU A 499 12.78 15.69 40.99
CA GLU A 499 13.78 16.29 41.88
C GLU A 499 13.29 17.56 42.60
N ASP A 500 12.42 18.34 41.95
CA ASP A 500 12.08 19.72 42.31
C ASP A 500 10.57 19.97 42.57
N GLN A 501 9.71 18.97 42.40
CA GLN A 501 8.26 19.08 42.65
C GLN A 501 7.81 18.33 43.90
N THR A 502 6.60 18.64 44.39
CA THR A 502 5.94 17.94 45.51
C THR A 502 4.76 17.08 45.10
N ASN A 503 4.30 17.19 43.84
CA ASN A 503 3.38 16.26 43.21
C ASN A 503 4.18 15.45 42.19
N HIS A 504 4.02 14.14 42.16
CA HIS A 504 4.75 13.23 41.27
C HIS A 504 3.83 12.46 40.32
N SER A 505 2.56 12.88 40.18
CA SER A 505 1.62 12.30 39.23
C SER A 505 2.01 12.52 37.76
N GLY A 506 1.60 11.62 36.89
CA GLY A 506 1.69 11.82 35.44
C GLY A 506 3.05 11.51 34.81
N ILE A 507 4.01 10.95 35.56
CA ILE A 507 5.25 10.41 34.98
C ILE A 507 4.86 9.16 34.19
N LYS A 508 5.21 9.12 32.90
CA LYS A 508 4.98 7.94 32.06
C LYS A 508 5.94 6.84 32.47
N VAL A 509 5.40 5.66 32.77
CA VAL A 509 6.12 4.43 33.09
C VAL A 509 5.80 3.38 32.04
N GLU A 510 6.84 2.89 31.36
CA GLU A 510 6.76 1.87 30.31
C GLU A 510 7.57 0.66 30.77
N VAL A 511 6.94 -0.50 30.93
CA VAL A 511 7.58 -1.76 31.36
C VAL A 511 7.53 -2.77 30.24
N LYS A 512 8.71 -3.21 29.77
CA LYS A 512 8.85 -4.27 28.78
C LYS A 512 8.76 -5.63 29.44
N ASP A 513 7.80 -6.43 29.00
CA ASP A 513 7.69 -7.82 29.41
C ASP A 513 8.79 -8.68 28.72
N PRO A 514 9.49 -9.55 29.47
CA PRO A 514 10.68 -10.23 28.98
C PRO A 514 10.40 -11.41 28.04
N GLN A 515 9.17 -11.94 28.00
CA GLN A 515 8.82 -13.11 27.18
C GLN A 515 8.08 -12.72 25.90
N THR A 516 7.20 -11.71 25.98
CA THR A 516 6.43 -11.18 24.85
C THR A 516 7.13 -10.05 24.09
N ALA A 517 8.11 -9.39 24.73
CA ALA A 517 8.69 -8.12 24.30
C ALA A 517 7.70 -6.93 24.20
N ILE A 518 6.45 -7.08 24.66
CA ILE A 518 5.42 -6.02 24.69
C ILE A 518 5.75 -4.98 25.77
N TRP A 519 5.43 -3.71 25.50
CA TRP A 519 5.55 -2.61 26.47
C TRP A 519 4.21 -2.28 27.11
N HIS A 520 4.10 -2.50 28.42
CA HIS A 520 2.97 -2.07 29.23
C HIS A 520 3.17 -0.62 29.69
N THR A 521 2.17 0.25 29.53
CA THR A 521 2.27 1.67 29.92
C THR A 521 1.30 2.01 31.05
N LYS A 522 1.77 2.77 32.04
CA LYS A 522 0.96 3.47 33.06
C LYS A 522 1.53 4.86 33.33
N PHE A 523 0.76 5.65 34.08
CA PHE A 523 1.23 6.90 34.67
C PHE A 523 1.26 6.77 36.20
N THR A 524 2.17 7.50 36.84
CA THR A 524 2.30 7.53 38.30
C THR A 524 1.15 8.27 38.99
N ASP A 525 0.87 7.90 40.24
CA ASP A 525 -0.03 8.63 41.14
C ASP A 525 0.63 9.88 41.76
N GLU A 526 -0.09 10.64 42.59
CA GLU A 526 0.41 11.87 43.25
C GLU A 526 1.71 11.66 44.06
N ASN A 527 1.97 10.44 44.55
CA ASN A 527 3.16 10.07 45.32
C ASN A 527 4.28 9.51 44.42
N GLY A 528 4.07 9.43 43.10
CA GLY A 528 5.01 8.87 42.14
C GLY A 528 4.89 7.37 41.98
N TYR A 529 3.89 6.72 42.59
CA TYR A 529 3.78 5.26 42.64
C TYR A 529 3.17 4.66 41.37
N PHE A 530 3.63 3.46 40.99
CA PHE A 530 3.09 2.67 39.90
C PHE A 530 3.14 1.16 40.21
N GLU A 531 2.28 0.37 39.56
CA GLU A 531 2.28 -1.10 39.67
C GLU A 531 1.74 -1.79 38.40
N PHE A 532 2.41 -2.86 38.00
CA PHE A 532 2.02 -3.83 36.97
C PHE A 532 1.97 -5.23 37.63
N PRO A 533 0.77 -5.79 37.89
CA PRO A 533 0.63 -6.98 38.71
C PRO A 533 0.93 -8.31 37.99
N SER A 534 1.15 -8.28 36.67
CA SER A 534 1.29 -9.48 35.84
C SER A 534 2.29 -9.22 34.71
N ILE A 535 3.58 -9.33 35.05
CA ILE A 535 4.69 -9.33 34.09
C ILE A 535 5.35 -10.71 34.17
N TYR A 536 5.69 -11.32 33.04
CA TYR A 536 6.31 -12.65 33.03
C TYR A 536 7.73 -12.61 33.60
N ILE A 537 8.20 -13.75 34.14
CA ILE A 537 9.55 -13.85 34.72
C ILE A 537 10.65 -13.66 33.68
N GLY A 538 11.75 -13.02 34.08
CA GLY A 538 12.89 -12.70 33.22
C GLY A 538 13.45 -11.29 33.46
N GLU A 539 14.32 -10.82 32.56
CA GLU A 539 14.92 -9.47 32.63
C GLU A 539 13.93 -8.41 32.13
N VAL A 540 13.19 -7.83 33.07
CA VAL A 540 12.27 -6.72 32.86
C VAL A 540 13.06 -5.43 32.64
N GLN A 541 12.69 -4.67 31.61
CA GLN A 541 13.20 -3.30 31.40
C GLN A 541 12.08 -2.29 31.69
N ALA A 542 12.34 -1.28 32.51
CA ALA A 542 11.41 -0.21 32.79
C ALA A 542 11.99 1.15 32.36
N LYS A 543 11.17 1.96 31.72
CA LYS A 543 11.51 3.31 31.22
C LYS A 543 10.56 4.33 31.85
N PHE A 544 11.12 5.44 32.31
CA PHE A 544 10.43 6.53 32.99
C PHE A 544 10.70 7.83 32.24
N SER A 545 9.65 8.60 31.92
CA SER A 545 9.79 9.86 31.19
C SER A 545 8.68 10.86 31.54
N SER A 546 9.01 12.15 31.51
CA SER A 546 8.06 13.25 31.66
C SER A 546 8.60 14.51 30.94
N PRO A 547 7.77 15.36 30.33
CA PRO A 547 8.21 16.59 29.68
C PRO A 547 9.01 17.51 30.62
N GLY A 548 10.13 18.06 30.14
CA GLY A 548 11.04 18.91 30.95
C GLY A 548 12.03 18.13 31.82
N TYR A 549 11.91 16.81 31.92
CA TYR A 549 12.79 15.95 32.72
C TYR A 549 13.57 14.95 31.86
N GLY A 550 14.73 14.51 32.35
CA GLY A 550 15.50 13.46 31.69
C GLY A 550 14.77 12.12 31.68
N THR A 551 14.84 11.37 30.57
CA THR A 551 14.35 9.98 30.52
C THR A 551 15.31 9.04 31.25
N ARG A 552 14.77 8.07 32.00
CA ARG A 552 15.53 7.05 32.72
C ARG A 552 15.09 5.66 32.28
N THR A 553 16.05 4.74 32.10
CA THR A 553 15.78 3.33 31.83
C THR A 553 16.55 2.49 32.83
N VAL A 554 15.87 1.50 33.42
CA VAL A 554 16.42 0.56 34.39
C VAL A 554 16.05 -0.87 33.98
N SER A 555 16.85 -1.85 34.40
CA SER A 555 16.57 -3.27 34.19
C SER A 555 16.63 -4.01 35.52
N GLY A 556 15.85 -5.08 35.65
CA GLY A 556 15.86 -5.96 36.81
C GLY A 556 15.30 -7.34 36.46
N ASN A 557 15.73 -8.37 37.19
CA ASN A 557 15.29 -9.73 36.92
C ASN A 557 14.11 -10.10 37.84
N LEU A 558 12.93 -10.30 37.25
CA LEU A 558 11.71 -10.69 37.95
C LEU A 558 11.66 -12.22 38.13
N LEU A 559 11.37 -12.66 39.34
CA LEU A 559 11.24 -14.08 39.71
C LEU A 559 9.78 -14.46 39.96
N ALA A 560 9.48 -15.76 39.91
CA ALA A 560 8.11 -16.27 40.00
C ALA A 560 7.45 -15.94 41.33
N ASN A 561 6.26 -15.32 41.27
CA ASN A 561 5.51 -14.82 42.43
C ASN A 561 6.30 -13.81 43.30
N ASP A 562 7.32 -13.16 42.75
CA ASP A 562 8.11 -12.13 43.42
C ASP A 562 7.64 -10.72 43.03
N THR A 563 8.16 -9.70 43.71
CA THR A 563 7.91 -8.28 43.40
C THR A 563 9.22 -7.57 43.06
N LEU A 564 9.36 -7.16 41.81
CA LEU A 564 10.48 -6.34 41.34
C LEU A 564 10.13 -4.86 41.49
N THR A 565 10.77 -4.19 42.44
CA THR A 565 10.55 -2.76 42.71
C THR A 565 11.61 -1.89 42.04
N PHE A 566 11.19 -0.91 41.24
CA PHE A 566 12.06 0.15 40.73
C PHE A 566 11.77 1.49 41.41
N SER A 567 12.82 2.20 41.85
CA SER A 567 12.67 3.56 42.40
C SER A 567 13.80 4.44 41.89
N ASP A 568 13.46 5.61 41.37
CA ASP A 568 14.41 6.56 40.80
C ASP A 568 13.88 8.00 40.92
N THR A 569 14.73 8.98 40.60
CA THR A 569 14.34 10.40 40.57
C THR A 569 14.65 10.98 39.20
N LEU A 570 13.65 11.59 38.57
CA LEU A 570 13.81 12.34 37.33
C LEU A 570 14.37 13.72 37.64
N LEU A 571 15.55 14.01 37.07
CA LEU A 571 16.23 15.28 37.20
C LEU A 571 15.72 16.27 36.14
N ASN A 572 15.56 17.54 36.54
CA ASN A 572 15.22 18.62 35.62
C ASN A 572 16.42 18.89 34.69
N VAL A 573 16.17 19.19 33.41
CA VAL A 573 17.22 19.44 32.42
C VAL A 573 17.01 20.79 31.77
N THR A 574 17.95 21.71 31.99
CA THR A 574 17.97 23.04 31.40
C THR A 574 19.31 23.33 30.71
N ALA A 575 19.28 24.17 29.69
CA ALA A 575 20.42 24.61 28.88
C ALA A 575 20.62 26.14 29.00
N LEU A 576 21.79 26.60 28.56
CA LEU A 576 22.16 28.02 28.55
C LEU A 576 22.50 28.47 27.12
N LEU A 577 21.83 29.50 26.63
CA LEU A 577 22.03 30.04 25.28
C LEU A 577 22.61 31.45 25.36
N ASN A 578 23.87 31.62 24.99
CA ASN A 578 24.55 32.91 24.94
C ASN A 578 24.80 33.36 23.49
N GLY A 579 25.06 34.64 23.28
CA GLY A 579 25.55 35.08 21.98
C GLY A 579 25.87 36.56 21.86
N LEU A 580 26.22 36.92 20.63
CA LEU A 580 26.69 38.23 20.20
C LEU A 580 25.97 38.63 18.90
N ALA A 581 25.19 39.70 18.93
CA ALA A 581 24.60 40.30 17.74
C ALA A 581 25.31 41.62 17.39
N LEU A 582 25.74 41.78 16.14
CA LEU A 582 26.54 42.92 15.66
C LEU A 582 25.83 43.64 14.51
N LEU A 583 26.29 44.86 14.20
CA LEU A 583 25.85 45.64 13.04
C LEU A 583 27.06 45.93 12.15
N SER A 584 26.96 45.70 10.84
CA SER A 584 28.15 45.76 9.97
C SER A 584 28.70 47.17 9.69
N ASN A 585 27.91 48.21 9.96
CA ASN A 585 28.25 49.62 9.71
C ASN A 585 28.55 50.44 10.99
N THR A 586 28.39 49.87 12.18
CA THR A 586 28.58 50.59 13.46
C THR A 586 29.05 49.64 14.57
N THR A 587 29.89 50.15 15.47
CA THR A 587 30.34 49.42 16.66
C THR A 587 29.36 49.50 17.84
N ASP A 588 28.27 50.27 17.72
CA ASP A 588 27.18 50.30 18.70
C ASP A 588 26.06 49.36 18.27
N ALA A 589 26.13 48.13 18.80
CA ALA A 589 25.16 47.08 18.51
C ALA A 589 23.95 47.08 19.47
N SER A 590 23.74 48.16 20.25
CA SER A 590 22.60 48.24 21.17
C SER A 590 21.26 48.28 20.44
N GLY A 591 20.21 47.79 21.07
CA GLY A 591 18.86 47.87 20.50
C GLY A 591 18.60 46.88 19.36
N ILE A 592 19.39 45.81 19.23
CA ILE A 592 18.97 44.63 18.45
C ILE A 592 18.06 43.82 19.35
N GLU A 593 16.82 43.61 18.91
CA GLU A 593 15.91 42.68 19.55
C GLU A 593 16.28 41.26 19.14
N VAL A 594 16.57 40.42 20.13
CA VAL A 594 16.81 38.98 19.97
C VAL A 594 15.63 38.24 20.56
N ARG A 595 14.94 37.41 19.76
CA ARG A 595 13.81 36.59 20.24
C ARG A 595 14.07 35.12 19.99
N LEU A 596 13.80 34.30 21.00
CA LEU A 596 13.86 32.85 20.96
C LEU A 596 12.41 32.30 21.00
N TYR A 597 12.02 31.59 19.94
CA TYR A 597 10.68 31.02 19.78
C TYR A 597 10.72 29.51 20.01
N SER A 598 9.78 29.03 20.83
CA SER A 598 9.38 27.62 20.95
C SER A 598 7.86 27.51 20.78
N VAL A 599 7.36 26.28 20.62
CA VAL A 599 5.91 26.00 20.53
C VAL A 599 5.09 26.50 21.72
N ASN A 600 5.69 26.58 22.92
CA ASN A 600 4.95 26.89 24.16
C ASN A 600 5.33 28.24 24.81
N ALA A 601 6.37 28.91 24.32
CA ALA A 601 6.88 30.16 24.88
C ALA A 601 7.72 30.96 23.87
N THR A 602 7.64 32.28 23.95
CA THR A 602 8.57 33.21 23.28
C THR A 602 9.31 34.01 24.35
N GLU A 603 10.63 33.94 24.35
CA GLU A 603 11.48 34.81 25.18
C GLU A 603 12.14 35.88 24.31
N SER A 604 12.36 37.07 24.88
CA SER A 604 12.97 38.19 24.18
C SER A 604 13.99 38.94 25.03
N GLN A 605 15.06 39.40 24.38
CA GLN A 605 16.04 40.31 24.94
C GLN A 605 16.39 41.42 23.96
N ILE A 606 16.99 42.49 24.48
CA ILE A 606 17.50 43.60 23.69
C ILE A 606 18.98 43.76 24.01
N THR A 607 19.83 43.77 22.99
CA THR A 607 21.29 43.87 23.17
C THR A 607 21.74 45.19 23.78
N LEU A 608 22.81 45.11 24.56
CA LEU A 608 23.60 46.25 25.01
C LEU A 608 24.57 46.71 23.88
N PRO A 609 25.30 47.84 24.03
CA PRO A 609 26.16 48.38 22.97
C PRO A 609 27.26 47.43 22.49
N ASP A 610 27.65 46.46 23.32
CA ASP A 610 28.60 45.39 22.99
C ASP A 610 27.98 44.21 22.24
N GLY A 611 26.66 44.20 22.03
CA GLY A 611 25.94 43.21 21.24
C GLY A 611 25.54 41.92 21.99
N LEU A 612 25.89 41.79 23.27
CA LEU A 612 25.68 40.52 24.00
C LEU A 612 24.22 40.27 24.38
N PHE A 613 23.82 38.99 24.39
CA PHE A 613 22.54 38.48 24.89
C PHE A 613 22.68 37.09 25.53
N SER A 614 21.72 36.70 26.38
CA SER A 614 21.76 35.41 27.11
C SER A 614 20.37 34.94 27.55
N PHE A 615 19.93 33.77 27.09
CA PHE A 615 18.72 33.10 27.59
C PHE A 615 19.12 31.98 28.56
N GLU A 616 18.67 32.09 29.81
CA GLU A 616 18.92 31.13 30.89
C GLU A 616 17.73 30.17 31.05
N ASN A 617 18.00 28.93 31.47
CA ASN A 617 16.99 27.91 31.75
C ASN A 617 16.20 27.40 30.54
N VAL A 618 16.78 27.46 29.34
CA VAL A 618 16.15 27.00 28.09
C VAL A 618 15.96 25.48 28.14
N ILE A 619 14.74 24.98 27.96
CA ILE A 619 14.45 23.54 27.96
C ILE A 619 15.06 22.90 26.70
N PRO A 620 15.66 21.71 26.75
CA PRO A 620 16.13 21.01 25.54
C PRO A 620 15.01 20.81 24.52
N GLY A 621 15.28 21.12 23.25
CA GLY A 621 14.27 21.11 22.19
C GLY A 621 14.69 21.88 20.94
N VAL A 622 13.76 21.98 19.98
CA VAL A 622 13.95 22.73 18.73
C VAL A 622 13.37 24.14 18.87
N TYR A 623 14.17 25.13 18.51
CA TYR A 623 13.85 26.55 18.62
C TYR A 623 14.14 27.29 17.31
N THR A 624 13.53 28.46 17.14
CA THR A 624 14.00 29.46 16.17
C THR A 624 14.49 30.69 16.93
N ILE A 625 15.71 31.16 16.66
CA ILE A 625 16.18 32.48 17.13
C ILE A 625 16.09 33.51 16.01
N SER A 626 15.69 34.74 16.35
CA SER A 626 15.64 35.88 15.43
C SER A 626 16.37 37.09 15.98
N PHE A 627 16.92 37.89 15.07
CA PHE A 627 17.63 39.13 15.34
C PHE A 627 17.02 40.26 14.50
N ARG A 628 16.54 41.33 15.13
CA ARG A 628 15.82 42.42 14.47
C ARG A 628 16.31 43.79 14.96
N LYS A 629 16.51 44.73 14.03
CA LYS A 629 16.72 46.16 14.34
C LYS A 629 16.18 47.02 13.21
N GLU A 630 15.49 48.11 13.54
CA GLU A 630 14.95 49.06 12.55
C GLU A 630 16.07 49.63 11.67
N GLY A 631 15.86 49.65 10.35
CA GLY A 631 16.88 50.03 9.36
C GLY A 631 17.90 48.94 9.01
N TYR A 632 17.76 47.71 9.52
CA TYR A 632 18.65 46.59 9.24
C TYR A 632 17.90 45.33 8.79
N ILE A 633 18.55 44.52 7.95
CA ILE A 633 18.03 43.24 7.48
C ILE A 633 17.99 42.26 8.67
N SER A 634 16.79 41.81 9.03
CA SER A 634 16.59 40.82 10.09
C SER A 634 17.17 39.45 9.72
N LYS A 635 17.66 38.70 10.70
CA LYS A 635 18.20 37.34 10.52
C LYS A 635 17.47 36.34 11.41
N TYR A 636 17.33 35.11 10.93
CA TYR A 636 16.71 33.98 11.63
C TYR A 636 17.66 32.77 11.61
N GLN A 637 17.51 31.86 12.56
CA GLN A 637 18.26 30.61 12.60
C GLN A 637 17.51 29.55 13.44
N SER A 638 17.31 28.37 12.89
CA SER A 638 16.82 27.21 13.66
C SER A 638 17.93 26.63 14.54
N LEU A 639 17.57 26.22 15.75
CA LEU A 639 18.47 25.66 16.76
C LEU A 639 17.89 24.34 17.27
N ASN A 640 18.74 23.36 17.49
CA ASN A 640 18.40 22.15 18.24
C ASN A 640 19.28 22.13 19.49
N ILE A 641 18.68 22.34 20.66
CA ILE A 641 19.38 22.48 21.93
C ILE A 641 19.26 21.15 22.66
N ALA A 642 20.37 20.42 22.78
CA ALA A 642 20.43 19.13 23.47
C ALA A 642 20.65 19.29 24.98
N ASN A 643 20.45 18.18 25.71
CA ASN A 643 20.60 18.14 27.17
C ASN A 643 22.00 18.61 27.61
N TYR A 644 22.04 19.59 28.51
CA TYR A 644 23.24 20.18 29.12
C TYR A 644 24.17 20.99 28.21
N ASP A 645 23.76 21.36 26.98
CA ASP A 645 24.57 22.22 26.13
C ASP A 645 24.61 23.69 26.61
N SER A 646 25.77 24.31 26.43
CA SER A 646 25.94 25.76 26.48
C SER A 646 26.23 26.26 25.07
N LEU A 647 25.20 26.76 24.39
CA LEU A 647 25.29 27.15 22.98
C LEU A 647 25.71 28.63 22.86
N TRP A 648 26.62 28.93 21.93
CA TRP A 648 27.04 30.30 21.59
C TRP A 648 26.65 30.63 20.15
N ILE A 649 25.99 31.77 19.93
CA ILE A 649 25.56 32.22 18.60
C ILE A 649 26.11 33.62 18.31
N GLU A 650 26.69 33.81 17.12
CA GLU A 650 27.12 35.12 16.63
C GLU A 650 26.39 35.47 15.33
N LYS A 651 25.88 36.71 15.22
CA LYS A 651 25.15 37.17 14.03
C LYS A 651 25.35 38.65 13.75
N THR A 652 25.67 39.01 12.51
CA THR A 652 25.79 40.41 12.07
C THR A 652 24.61 40.79 11.17
N LEU A 653 24.00 41.95 11.44
CA LEU A 653 22.92 42.51 10.61
C LEU A 653 23.49 43.62 9.71
N ASN A 654 23.06 43.63 8.45
CA ASN A 654 23.44 44.62 7.44
C ASN A 654 22.36 45.72 7.32
N PRO A 655 22.73 46.98 7.01
CA PRO A 655 21.75 48.04 6.74
C PRO A 655 20.79 47.66 5.60
N ALA A 656 19.52 48.05 5.71
CA ALA A 656 18.51 47.81 4.68
C ALA A 656 18.82 48.54 3.35
N ASP A 657 19.58 49.63 3.43
CA ASP A 657 19.99 50.49 2.31
C ASP A 657 21.19 49.91 1.51
N SER A 658 21.53 48.62 1.68
CA SER A 658 22.63 48.01 0.93
C SER A 658 22.32 47.90 -0.57
N ALA A 659 23.36 47.74 -1.39
CA ALA A 659 23.26 47.84 -2.84
C ALA A 659 22.24 46.85 -3.44
N ILE A 660 21.71 47.20 -4.62
CA ILE A 660 20.98 46.25 -5.49
C ILE A 660 22.00 45.62 -6.44
N LEU A 661 22.05 44.30 -6.52
CA LEU A 661 22.88 43.61 -7.51
C LEU A 661 22.07 43.35 -8.77
N LEU A 662 22.43 44.01 -9.88
CA LEU A 662 21.90 43.74 -11.22
C LEU A 662 22.87 42.83 -11.98
N ILE A 663 22.37 41.69 -12.44
CA ILE A 663 23.14 40.70 -13.21
C ILE A 663 22.64 40.71 -14.65
N ASP A 664 23.56 40.94 -15.57
CA ASP A 664 23.32 41.05 -17.02
C ASP A 664 23.58 39.70 -17.71
N ASP A 665 22.52 38.89 -17.82
CA ASP A 665 22.54 37.51 -18.30
C ASP A 665 22.22 37.43 -19.80
N ASP A 666 22.97 38.20 -20.58
CA ASP A 666 23.06 38.15 -22.05
C ASP A 666 24.50 37.70 -22.37
N GLU A 667 24.71 36.62 -23.16
CA GLU A 667 25.99 35.86 -23.26
C GLU A 667 27.21 36.64 -23.86
N SER A 668 27.13 37.96 -23.94
CA SER A 668 28.17 38.87 -24.41
C SER A 668 29.13 39.29 -23.27
N SER A 669 30.42 39.49 -23.59
CA SER A 669 31.38 40.07 -22.64
C SER A 669 31.26 41.59 -22.45
N GLU A 670 30.34 42.23 -23.19
CA GLU A 670 29.99 43.64 -23.07
C GLU A 670 28.59 43.78 -22.44
N LEU A 671 28.41 44.79 -21.58
CA LEU A 671 27.16 45.04 -20.90
C LEU A 671 26.05 45.41 -21.90
N SER A 672 24.92 44.71 -21.83
CA SER A 672 23.77 44.92 -22.70
C SER A 672 23.18 46.31 -22.49
N ALA A 673 22.72 46.91 -23.59
CA ALA A 673 22.01 48.20 -23.52
C ALA A 673 20.74 48.12 -22.66
N SER A 674 20.18 46.92 -22.46
CA SER A 674 19.01 46.69 -21.61
C SER A 674 19.36 46.79 -20.12
N SER A 675 20.41 46.12 -19.65
CA SER A 675 20.85 46.17 -18.25
C SER A 675 21.46 47.52 -17.88
N LEU A 676 22.16 48.19 -18.80
CA LEU A 676 22.60 49.57 -18.62
C LEU A 676 21.41 50.55 -18.47
N TRP A 677 20.35 50.38 -19.26
CA TRP A 677 19.12 51.18 -19.13
C TRP A 677 18.42 50.89 -17.80
N ILE A 678 18.25 49.62 -17.43
CA ILE A 678 17.66 49.20 -16.15
C ILE A 678 18.42 49.84 -14.98
N LYS A 679 19.76 49.73 -14.96
CA LYS A 679 20.61 50.37 -13.94
C LYS A 679 20.39 51.88 -13.88
N GLU A 680 20.41 52.60 -15.00
CA GLU A 680 20.15 54.05 -15.03
C GLU A 680 18.79 54.37 -14.40
N LYS A 681 17.76 53.56 -14.68
CA LYS A 681 16.41 53.81 -14.17
C LYS A 681 16.31 53.50 -12.68
N ILE A 682 16.88 52.40 -12.19
CA ILE A 682 16.92 52.05 -10.75
C ILE A 682 17.73 53.10 -9.96
N ASP A 683 18.92 53.49 -10.45
CA ASP A 683 19.74 54.53 -9.82
C ASP A 683 19.00 55.88 -9.77
N SER A 684 18.20 56.21 -10.81
CA SER A 684 17.39 57.44 -10.83
C SER A 684 16.23 57.46 -9.82
N LEU A 685 15.96 56.34 -9.14
CA LEU A 685 15.03 56.25 -8.02
C LEU A 685 15.69 56.48 -6.65
N GLY A 686 17.03 56.60 -6.61
CA GLY A 686 17.81 56.85 -5.38
C GLY A 686 18.54 55.63 -4.82
N PHE A 687 18.41 54.46 -5.43
CA PHE A 687 19.14 53.25 -5.03
C PHE A 687 20.55 53.21 -5.63
N HIS A 688 21.44 52.40 -5.05
CA HIS A 688 22.78 52.18 -5.57
C HIS A 688 22.86 50.79 -6.22
N THR A 689 22.83 50.73 -7.55
CA THR A 689 22.90 49.47 -8.29
C THR A 689 24.35 49.09 -8.61
N ILE A 690 24.80 47.90 -8.24
CA ILE A 690 26.03 47.28 -8.77
C ILE A 690 25.63 46.43 -9.98
N LEU A 691 26.40 46.50 -11.07
CA LEU A 691 26.11 45.81 -12.33
C LEU A 691 27.25 44.85 -12.67
N GLU A 692 26.92 43.56 -12.70
CA GLU A 692 27.83 42.44 -12.97
C GLU A 692 27.31 41.59 -14.14
N THR A 693 28.18 40.75 -14.71
CA THR A 693 27.78 39.66 -15.61
C THR A 693 27.84 38.33 -14.86
N PRO A 694 27.13 37.27 -15.29
CA PRO A 694 27.17 35.95 -14.66
C PRO A 694 28.58 35.41 -14.44
N LEU A 695 29.54 35.70 -15.33
CA LEU A 695 30.93 35.24 -15.18
C LEU A 695 31.73 35.97 -14.08
N ASN A 696 31.27 37.13 -13.63
CA ASN A 696 31.98 37.98 -12.65
C ASN A 696 31.35 37.97 -11.26
N THR A 697 30.11 37.50 -11.13
CA THR A 697 29.39 37.49 -9.85
C THR A 697 29.77 36.29 -8.99
N ASN A 698 29.67 36.42 -7.66
CA ASN A 698 29.90 35.34 -6.71
C ASN A 698 28.66 35.15 -5.81
N THR A 699 28.08 33.95 -5.86
CA THR A 699 26.90 33.55 -5.09
C THR A 699 27.08 33.62 -3.58
N GLU A 700 28.31 33.45 -3.07
CA GLU A 700 28.61 33.55 -1.63
C GLU A 700 28.31 34.95 -1.06
N ASN A 701 28.44 35.99 -1.88
CA ASN A 701 28.25 37.38 -1.48
C ASN A 701 26.81 37.88 -1.69
N TRP A 702 25.94 37.07 -2.29
CA TRP A 702 24.57 37.49 -2.63
C TRP A 702 23.72 37.86 -1.41
N ALA A 703 24.00 37.26 -0.25
CA ALA A 703 23.34 37.56 1.03
C ALA A 703 23.62 38.97 1.61
N ASP A 704 24.58 39.72 1.06
CA ASP A 704 24.87 41.10 1.45
C ASP A 704 24.02 42.15 0.71
N TYR A 705 23.40 41.76 -0.41
CA TYR A 705 22.55 42.62 -1.23
C TYR A 705 21.10 42.57 -0.75
N ALA A 706 20.50 43.74 -0.55
CA ALA A 706 19.12 43.88 -0.10
C ALA A 706 18.10 43.33 -1.12
N MET A 707 18.49 43.31 -2.40
CA MET A 707 17.72 42.79 -3.52
C MET A 707 18.66 42.39 -4.66
N ILE A 708 18.32 41.31 -5.37
CA ILE A 708 18.99 40.91 -6.62
C ILE A 708 18.03 41.13 -7.79
N PHE A 709 18.57 41.56 -8.92
CA PHE A 709 17.85 41.80 -10.16
C PHE A 709 18.54 41.00 -11.28
N TRP A 710 17.89 39.95 -11.78
CA TRP A 710 18.41 39.10 -12.85
C TRP A 710 17.75 39.46 -14.19
N ASN A 711 18.50 40.07 -15.10
CA ASN A 711 17.98 40.46 -16.41
C ASN A 711 18.61 39.62 -17.52
N SER A 712 17.78 38.80 -18.18
CA SER A 712 18.21 37.93 -19.29
C SER A 712 17.84 38.46 -20.68
N ALA A 713 17.00 39.51 -20.74
CA ALA A 713 16.66 40.23 -21.97
C ALA A 713 16.02 39.39 -23.10
N ARG A 714 16.82 38.71 -23.93
CA ARG A 714 16.44 37.71 -24.95
C ARG A 714 17.58 36.70 -25.16
N ASN A 715 18.22 36.30 -24.06
CA ASN A 715 19.29 35.33 -24.12
C ASN A 715 18.72 33.96 -24.53
N ALA A 716 19.33 33.31 -25.53
CA ALA A 716 18.98 31.95 -25.91
C ALA A 716 19.41 30.90 -24.86
N ASN A 717 20.11 31.33 -23.80
CA ASN A 717 20.66 30.48 -22.75
C ASN A 717 20.72 31.14 -21.35
N PRO A 718 19.56 31.55 -20.79
CA PRO A 718 19.47 32.11 -19.43
C PRO A 718 20.01 31.18 -18.36
N LEU A 719 20.62 31.76 -17.32
CA LEU A 719 21.07 31.05 -16.10
C LEU A 719 21.92 29.82 -16.43
N ALA A 720 22.84 29.96 -17.38
CA ALA A 720 23.65 28.86 -17.92
C ALA A 720 24.51 28.09 -16.87
N TYR A 721 24.72 28.66 -15.68
CA TYR A 721 25.55 28.10 -14.62
C TYR A 721 24.69 27.53 -13.48
N ILE A 722 24.82 26.24 -13.22
CA ILE A 722 24.07 25.53 -12.17
C ILE A 722 24.24 26.15 -10.77
N VAL A 723 25.44 26.68 -10.47
CA VAL A 723 25.73 27.37 -9.20
C VAL A 723 24.88 28.63 -9.00
N HIS A 724 24.51 29.34 -10.08
CA HIS A 724 23.60 30.50 -9.99
C HIS A 724 22.15 30.06 -9.79
N GLN A 725 21.73 28.95 -10.40
CA GLN A 725 20.38 28.40 -10.19
C GLN A 725 20.19 28.01 -8.73
N GLN A 726 21.15 27.29 -8.15
CA GLN A 726 21.13 26.94 -6.72
C GLN A 726 21.26 28.19 -5.84
N GLY A 727 22.23 29.07 -6.11
CA GLY A 727 22.43 30.28 -5.30
C GLY A 727 21.23 31.23 -5.27
N LEU A 728 20.42 31.28 -6.34
CA LEU A 728 19.18 32.07 -6.35
C LEU A 728 18.07 31.39 -5.54
N ALA A 729 17.98 30.06 -5.56
CA ALA A 729 17.07 29.30 -4.71
C ALA A 729 17.45 29.48 -3.23
N ASP A 730 18.73 29.30 -2.89
CA ASP A 730 19.27 29.50 -1.55
C ASP A 730 19.04 30.93 -1.05
N TYR A 731 19.27 31.94 -1.91
CA TYR A 731 19.03 33.35 -1.56
C TYR A 731 17.55 33.61 -1.24
N CYS A 732 16.62 33.05 -2.03
CA CYS A 732 15.18 33.19 -1.78
C CYS A 732 14.74 32.42 -0.52
N GLU A 733 15.25 31.22 -0.29
CA GLU A 733 14.95 30.41 0.91
C GLU A 733 15.46 31.10 2.19
N ASN A 734 16.62 31.77 2.13
CA ASN A 734 17.16 32.58 3.21
C ASN A 734 16.52 33.99 3.35
N GLY A 735 15.39 34.25 2.68
CA GLY A 735 14.61 35.49 2.81
C GLY A 735 15.18 36.70 2.05
N GLY A 736 16.08 36.47 1.09
CA GLY A 736 16.46 37.43 0.06
C GLY A 736 15.30 37.71 -0.89
N PHE A 737 15.32 38.88 -1.56
CA PHE A 737 14.25 39.28 -2.47
C PHE A 737 14.78 39.46 -3.90
N LEU A 738 14.15 38.79 -4.86
CA LEU A 738 14.66 38.66 -6.22
C LEU A 738 13.67 39.21 -7.25
N PHE A 739 14.18 39.96 -8.23
CA PHE A 739 13.41 40.37 -9.42
C PHE A 739 14.04 39.77 -10.67
N ILE A 740 13.23 39.14 -11.51
CA ILE A 740 13.67 38.41 -12.71
C ILE A 740 13.00 39.00 -13.95
N SER A 741 13.74 39.14 -15.05
CA SER A 741 13.28 39.72 -16.32
C SER A 741 13.70 38.85 -17.53
N GLY A 742 12.71 38.27 -18.23
CA GLY A 742 12.87 37.57 -19.51
C GLY A 742 12.11 36.22 -19.57
N GLY A 743 11.33 35.99 -20.64
CA GLY A 743 10.50 34.79 -20.83
C GLY A 743 11.29 33.46 -20.86
N ASP A 744 12.42 33.45 -21.57
CA ASP A 744 13.28 32.28 -21.78
C ASP A 744 13.73 31.61 -20.45
N ILE A 745 13.84 32.37 -19.36
CA ILE A 745 14.24 31.86 -18.03
C ILE A 745 13.27 30.76 -17.57
N ALA A 746 11.97 31.04 -17.67
CA ALA A 746 10.96 30.10 -17.22
C ALA A 746 10.83 28.91 -18.20
N TYR A 747 11.01 29.13 -19.51
CA TYR A 747 11.04 28.03 -20.49
C TYR A 747 12.11 26.97 -20.16
N LYS A 748 13.33 27.43 -19.82
CA LYS A 748 14.46 26.53 -19.56
C LYS A 748 14.41 25.84 -18.20
N HIS A 749 13.90 26.52 -17.17
CA HIS A 749 14.11 26.11 -15.77
C HIS A 749 12.83 25.68 -15.03
N ALA A 750 11.65 25.67 -15.67
CA ALA A 750 10.39 25.21 -15.07
C ALA A 750 10.39 23.75 -14.58
N SER A 751 11.28 22.89 -15.08
CA SER A 751 11.41 21.50 -14.62
C SER A 751 12.31 21.33 -13.37
N HIS A 752 13.10 22.35 -13.01
CA HIS A 752 14.00 22.30 -11.86
C HIS A 752 13.22 22.64 -10.58
N GLN A 753 12.65 21.63 -9.91
CA GLN A 753 11.63 21.80 -8.85
C GLN A 753 11.95 22.86 -7.77
N PRO A 754 13.15 22.92 -7.15
CA PRO A 754 13.49 24.00 -6.20
C PRO A 754 13.44 25.40 -6.81
N PHE A 755 13.84 25.55 -8.07
CA PHE A 755 13.88 26.84 -8.77
C PHE A 755 12.48 27.24 -9.28
N ALA A 756 11.75 26.30 -9.89
CA ALA A 756 10.37 26.50 -10.31
C ALA A 756 9.45 26.89 -9.12
N THR A 757 9.65 26.28 -7.96
CA THR A 757 8.84 26.50 -6.74
C THR A 757 9.28 27.74 -5.95
N ASN A 758 10.57 27.83 -5.57
CA ASN A 758 11.04 28.87 -4.64
C ASN A 758 11.41 30.18 -5.35
N VAL A 759 11.78 30.12 -6.64
CA VAL A 759 12.29 31.26 -7.41
C VAL A 759 11.29 31.80 -8.43
N LEU A 760 10.66 30.94 -9.23
CA LEU A 760 9.73 31.37 -10.30
C LEU A 760 8.25 31.39 -9.88
N GLY A 761 7.84 30.53 -8.94
CA GLY A 761 6.45 30.41 -8.52
C GLY A 761 5.49 29.82 -9.58
N ILE A 762 6.00 29.02 -10.52
CA ILE A 762 5.22 28.46 -11.64
C ILE A 762 5.04 26.94 -11.51
N SER A 763 3.85 26.45 -11.88
CA SER A 763 3.50 25.03 -11.88
C SER A 763 3.67 24.38 -13.26
N SER A 764 3.53 25.16 -14.34
CA SER A 764 3.78 24.72 -15.73
C SER A 764 4.14 25.89 -16.64
N TYR A 765 4.97 25.65 -17.64
CA TYR A 765 5.33 26.61 -18.69
C TYR A 765 4.69 26.25 -20.03
N ASN A 766 3.99 27.21 -20.64
CA ASN A 766 3.22 27.05 -21.87
C ASN A 766 3.77 28.03 -22.94
N GLY A 767 4.94 27.71 -23.52
CA GLY A 767 5.68 28.64 -24.39
C GLY A 767 4.96 29.03 -25.69
N ASP A 768 5.27 30.24 -26.20
CA ASP A 768 4.96 30.92 -27.49
C ASP A 768 3.56 30.76 -28.17
N GLY A 769 2.70 29.86 -27.69
CA GLY A 769 1.37 29.58 -28.22
C GLY A 769 0.32 30.56 -27.69
N SER A 770 -0.72 30.81 -28.49
CA SER A 770 -1.82 31.71 -28.12
C SER A 770 -2.86 31.04 -27.21
N TYR A 771 -2.40 30.58 -26.04
CA TYR A 771 -3.22 29.96 -25.00
C TYR A 771 -3.47 30.93 -23.84
N ASP A 772 -4.37 30.56 -22.92
CA ASP A 772 -4.75 31.44 -21.82
C ASP A 772 -3.75 31.35 -20.66
N LEU A 773 -3.47 32.47 -19.99
CA LEU A 773 -2.84 32.46 -18.67
C LEU A 773 -3.89 31.95 -17.67
N ILE A 774 -3.88 30.65 -17.41
CA ILE A 774 -4.87 30.03 -16.52
C ILE A 774 -4.53 30.39 -15.06
N LEU A 775 -5.07 31.53 -14.61
CA LEU A 775 -5.17 31.89 -13.20
C LEU A 775 -6.06 30.88 -12.48
N SER A 776 -5.48 30.12 -11.56
CA SER A 776 -6.21 29.25 -10.66
C SER A 776 -6.92 30.05 -9.57
N ASN A 777 -8.18 30.41 -9.82
CA ASN A 777 -9.14 30.99 -8.87
C ASN A 777 -8.91 32.47 -8.44
N PRO A 778 -9.91 33.14 -7.82
CA PRO A 778 -9.88 34.57 -7.46
C PRO A 778 -8.89 34.84 -6.31
N PRO A 779 -8.54 36.10 -5.99
CA PRO A 779 -7.34 36.40 -5.20
C PRO A 779 -7.38 35.75 -3.81
N HIS A 780 -6.50 34.78 -3.62
CA HIS A 780 -6.08 34.38 -2.29
C HIS A 780 -5.28 35.53 -1.66
N SER A 781 -5.53 35.80 -0.38
CA SER A 781 -4.90 36.89 0.35
C SER A 781 -3.41 36.60 0.54
N VAL A 782 -2.56 37.28 -0.24
CA VAL A 782 -1.10 37.29 -0.03
C VAL A 782 -0.80 38.02 1.28
N LEU A 783 -0.66 37.24 2.36
CA LEU A 783 0.02 37.56 3.62
C LEU A 783 -0.15 39.01 4.12
N GLY A 784 -1.38 39.47 4.33
CA GLY A 784 -1.68 40.70 5.10
C GLY A 784 -1.08 42.00 4.57
N ARG A 785 -0.59 42.05 3.33
CA ARG A 785 0.03 43.23 2.71
C ARG A 785 -0.84 43.77 1.59
N ASP A 786 -0.91 45.09 1.48
CA ASP A 786 -1.51 45.73 0.31
C ASP A 786 -0.72 45.35 -0.94
N LEU A 787 -1.41 44.69 -1.89
CA LEU A 787 -0.84 44.38 -3.19
C LEU A 787 -0.63 45.67 -3.99
N PRO A 788 0.40 45.73 -4.86
CA PRO A 788 0.55 46.84 -5.80
C PRO A 788 -0.73 47.07 -6.62
N ASP A 789 -1.11 48.34 -6.80
CA ASP A 789 -2.20 48.73 -7.72
C ASP A 789 -2.00 48.07 -9.10
N PHE A 790 -3.08 47.56 -9.71
CA PHE A 790 -3.04 47.01 -11.06
C PHE A 790 -2.58 48.10 -12.06
N ILE A 791 -1.39 47.91 -12.62
CA ILE A 791 -0.82 48.81 -13.63
C ILE A 791 -1.34 48.38 -15.00
N ASP A 792 -1.76 49.32 -15.83
CA ASP A 792 -2.28 49.04 -17.16
C ASP A 792 -1.36 49.62 -18.26
N TYR A 793 -0.96 48.84 -19.28
CA TYR A 793 -0.10 49.34 -20.37
C TYR A 793 -0.35 48.72 -21.76
N SER A 794 0.11 49.44 -22.79
CA SER A 794 0.10 49.02 -24.20
C SER A 794 1.49 49.11 -24.83
N TYR A 795 1.92 48.13 -25.63
CA TYR A 795 3.19 48.18 -26.39
C TYR A 795 2.95 48.16 -27.91
N GLN A 796 3.90 48.68 -28.71
CA GLN A 796 3.71 48.91 -30.16
C GLN A 796 4.42 47.94 -31.12
N SER A 797 5.31 47.04 -30.66
CA SER A 797 5.82 45.93 -31.50
C SER A 797 6.41 44.78 -30.67
N PHE A 798 6.22 43.54 -31.18
CA PHE A 798 6.46 42.24 -30.54
C PHE A 798 7.48 42.15 -29.39
N ALA A 799 6.96 42.12 -28.16
CA ALA A 799 7.53 41.32 -27.08
C ALA A 799 7.13 39.82 -27.25
N ASP A 800 7.83 38.98 -26.51
CA ASP A 800 7.68 37.53 -26.28
C ASP A 800 6.20 37.12 -26.04
N GLN A 801 5.78 35.94 -26.54
CA GLN A 801 4.39 35.45 -26.45
C GLN A 801 4.20 34.35 -25.41
N ASP A 802 5.06 34.34 -24.40
CA ASP A 802 5.17 33.25 -23.44
C ASP A 802 4.16 33.33 -22.29
N ASN A 803 3.56 32.18 -21.99
CA ASN A 803 2.54 32.03 -20.97
C ASN A 803 2.92 30.99 -19.92
N VAL A 804 2.51 31.24 -18.69
CA VAL A 804 2.87 30.47 -17.50
C VAL A 804 1.64 30.18 -16.66
N THR A 805 1.59 29.00 -16.06
CA THR A 805 0.56 28.64 -15.07
C THR A 805 1.17 28.86 -13.69
N PRO A 806 0.63 29.77 -12.84
CA PRO A 806 1.16 30.00 -11.51
C PRO A 806 0.97 28.76 -10.59
N ASN A 807 1.78 28.71 -9.53
CA ASN A 807 1.55 27.86 -8.36
C ASN A 807 0.44 28.49 -7.48
N VAL A 808 -0.23 27.69 -6.63
CA VAL A 808 -1.20 28.19 -5.62
C VAL A 808 -0.61 29.28 -4.69
N ASN A 809 0.72 29.32 -4.53
CA ASN A 809 1.43 30.32 -3.73
C ASN A 809 1.80 31.61 -4.50
N ALA A 810 1.53 31.70 -5.80
CA ALA A 810 1.94 32.82 -6.66
C ALA A 810 0.74 33.53 -7.32
N GLN A 811 0.86 34.85 -7.52
CA GLN A 811 -0.22 35.71 -8.02
C GLN A 811 0.20 36.50 -9.27
N LEU A 812 -0.71 36.60 -10.25
CA LEU A 812 -0.54 37.49 -11.41
C LEU A 812 -0.95 38.92 -11.05
N LEU A 813 -0.05 39.89 -11.30
CA LEU A 813 -0.27 41.32 -10.98
C LEU A 813 -0.42 42.21 -12.22
N TYR A 814 -0.15 41.70 -13.42
CA TYR A 814 -0.15 42.47 -14.66
C TYR A 814 -0.52 41.61 -15.88
N SER A 815 -1.29 42.18 -16.82
CA SER A 815 -1.62 41.60 -18.14
C SER A 815 -1.91 42.69 -19.20
N HIS A 816 -1.71 42.42 -20.49
CA HIS A 816 -1.81 43.43 -21.56
C HIS A 816 -3.25 43.78 -22.03
N GLN A 817 -3.56 45.08 -22.16
CA GLN A 817 -4.89 45.65 -22.50
C GLN A 817 -5.69 44.98 -23.63
N ASN A 818 -5.02 44.38 -24.62
CA ASN A 818 -5.68 43.78 -25.79
C ASN A 818 -5.33 42.29 -25.96
N GLN A 819 -4.60 41.71 -25.01
CA GLN A 819 -4.21 40.31 -24.94
C GLN A 819 -4.05 39.95 -23.44
N GLU A 820 -5.16 39.90 -22.68
CA GLU A 820 -5.16 39.55 -21.24
C GLU A 820 -4.41 38.23 -20.96
N ASN A 821 -4.40 37.36 -21.98
CA ASN A 821 -3.80 36.04 -22.00
C ASN A 821 -2.35 36.00 -22.53
N LYS A 822 -1.62 37.13 -22.61
CA LYS A 822 -0.21 37.14 -23.05
C LYS A 822 0.67 38.15 -22.29
N GLY A 823 1.70 37.61 -21.65
CA GLY A 823 2.69 38.37 -20.88
C GLY A 823 2.21 38.68 -19.46
N GLY A 824 2.99 38.27 -18.47
CA GLY A 824 2.60 38.33 -17.05
C GLY A 824 3.71 38.78 -16.12
N LEU A 825 3.31 39.50 -15.07
CA LEU A 825 4.13 39.68 -13.88
C LEU A 825 3.60 38.76 -12.77
N LEU A 826 4.41 37.81 -12.33
CA LEU A 826 4.10 36.94 -11.20
C LEU A 826 4.80 37.43 -9.92
N LEU A 827 4.07 37.42 -8.80
CA LEU A 827 4.59 37.63 -7.46
C LEU A 827 4.48 36.33 -6.66
N ASN A 828 5.58 35.93 -6.03
CA ASN A 828 5.69 34.88 -5.01
C ASN A 828 6.21 35.56 -3.72
N PRO A 829 6.10 34.98 -2.50
CA PRO A 829 6.49 35.68 -1.27
C PRO A 829 7.93 36.25 -1.26
N ASN A 830 8.87 35.61 -1.97
CA ASN A 830 10.28 35.98 -2.01
C ASN A 830 10.77 36.54 -3.37
N SER A 831 9.91 36.57 -4.41
CA SER A 831 10.36 36.92 -5.76
C SER A 831 9.28 37.55 -6.65
N ILE A 832 9.73 38.34 -7.63
CA ILE A 832 8.92 38.90 -8.71
C ILE A 832 9.50 38.46 -10.05
N TYR A 833 8.69 37.83 -10.88
CA TYR A 833 9.05 37.37 -12.22
C TYR A 833 8.29 38.14 -13.30
N LEU A 834 9.02 38.82 -14.18
CA LEU A 834 8.50 39.48 -15.38
C LEU A 834 8.81 38.62 -16.60
N SER A 835 7.77 38.11 -17.27
CA SER A 835 7.89 37.21 -18.44
C SER A 835 8.38 37.89 -19.72
N LEU A 836 8.87 39.13 -19.64
CA LEU A 836 9.20 40.02 -20.75
C LEU A 836 10.49 40.77 -20.44
N ASN A 837 11.21 41.23 -21.45
CA ASN A 837 12.34 42.13 -21.26
C ASN A 837 11.92 43.48 -20.63
N ALA A 838 12.37 43.75 -19.40
CA ALA A 838 12.04 44.97 -18.65
C ALA A 838 12.36 46.28 -19.40
N SER A 839 13.39 46.32 -20.25
CA SER A 839 13.75 47.52 -21.03
C SER A 839 12.83 47.76 -22.25
N ARG A 840 11.77 46.95 -22.43
CA ARG A 840 10.72 47.14 -23.43
C ARG A 840 9.44 47.74 -22.86
N LEU A 841 9.35 47.88 -21.54
CA LEU A 841 8.27 48.59 -20.87
C LEU A 841 8.41 50.11 -21.06
N ASP A 842 7.30 50.84 -20.86
CA ASP A 842 7.35 52.30 -20.73
C ASP A 842 8.18 52.69 -19.48
N GLU A 843 8.95 53.78 -19.56
CA GLU A 843 9.85 54.18 -18.47
C GLU A 843 9.10 54.52 -17.17
N ALA A 844 7.90 55.11 -17.26
CA ALA A 844 7.09 55.41 -16.08
C ALA A 844 6.53 54.14 -15.45
N VAL A 845 6.08 53.19 -16.28
CA VAL A 845 5.60 51.86 -15.85
C VAL A 845 6.70 51.08 -15.16
N PHE A 846 7.90 50.96 -15.78
CA PHE A 846 9.04 50.26 -15.18
C PHE A 846 9.45 50.89 -13.84
N LYS A 847 9.55 52.22 -13.77
CA LYS A 847 9.89 52.93 -12.53
C LYS A 847 8.85 52.77 -11.43
N GLN A 848 7.56 52.71 -11.78
CA GLN A 848 6.51 52.44 -10.79
C GLN A 848 6.58 51.00 -10.30
N LEU A 849 6.85 50.04 -11.20
CA LEU A 849 6.95 48.64 -10.87
C LEU A 849 8.10 48.34 -9.89
N VAL A 850 9.29 48.88 -10.15
CA VAL A 850 10.45 48.74 -9.25
C VAL A 850 10.17 49.38 -7.88
N LYS A 851 9.52 50.55 -7.82
CA LYS A 851 9.11 51.16 -6.54
C LYS A 851 8.15 50.25 -5.78
N ASN A 852 7.17 49.68 -6.44
CA ASN A 852 6.18 48.82 -5.81
C ASN A 852 6.82 47.52 -5.27
N ALA A 853 7.73 46.91 -6.05
CA ALA A 853 8.52 45.75 -5.63
C ALA A 853 9.34 46.01 -4.35
N ILE A 854 10.05 47.14 -4.33
CA ILE A 854 10.86 47.58 -3.18
C ILE A 854 9.95 47.90 -1.98
N ASN A 855 8.89 48.67 -2.17
CA ASN A 855 7.94 49.01 -1.10
C ASN A 855 7.31 47.75 -0.48
N TYR A 856 6.92 46.76 -1.30
CA TYR A 856 6.37 45.48 -0.82
C TYR A 856 7.36 44.68 0.05
N ARG A 857 8.68 44.79 -0.23
CA ARG A 857 9.74 44.16 0.58
C ARG A 857 9.96 44.85 1.93
N PHE A 858 9.78 46.17 1.99
CA PHE A 858 10.19 47.03 3.11
C PHE A 858 9.04 47.69 3.89
N SER A 859 7.77 47.52 3.51
CA SER A 859 6.63 47.94 4.34
C SER A 859 6.52 47.08 5.60
N SER A 860 6.41 47.73 6.76
CA SER A 860 6.47 47.10 8.08
C SER A 860 5.10 46.71 8.65
N ASP A 861 5.16 45.84 9.66
CA ASP A 861 4.19 45.61 10.75
C ASP A 861 3.04 44.58 10.56
N THR A 862 3.06 43.57 11.46
CA THR A 862 2.04 42.50 11.70
C THR A 862 1.79 41.55 10.50
N VAL A 863 1.60 40.23 10.63
CA VAL A 863 0.80 39.36 11.53
C VAL A 863 1.54 38.01 11.66
N THR A 864 1.81 37.49 12.86
CA THR A 864 1.09 36.40 13.57
C THR A 864 0.89 35.08 12.77
N PHE A 865 1.39 33.96 13.31
CA PHE A 865 1.00 32.61 12.92
C PHE A 865 0.61 31.84 14.19
N ASP A 866 -0.65 31.44 14.24
CA ASP A 866 -1.41 30.71 15.26
C ASP A 866 -2.58 30.10 14.44
N TYR A 867 -2.95 28.82 14.44
CA TYR A 867 -2.63 27.69 15.34
C TYR A 867 -2.39 26.37 14.56
N ASP A 868 -1.82 25.41 15.28
CA ASP A 868 -1.68 23.99 14.93
C ASP A 868 -3.00 23.24 14.73
N LEU A 869 -2.90 22.01 14.21
CA LEU A 869 -3.75 20.92 14.68
C LEU A 869 -2.95 19.61 14.73
N GLU A 870 -2.36 19.35 15.90
CA GLU A 870 -1.83 18.05 16.30
C GLU A 870 -2.96 17.18 16.85
N ILE A 871 -2.90 15.85 16.62
CA ILE A 871 -3.65 14.88 17.42
C ILE A 871 -2.70 13.76 17.82
N LEU A 872 -2.39 13.67 19.13
CA LEU A 872 -2.79 12.52 19.94
C LEU A 872 -2.51 12.73 21.45
N GLY A 873 -3.58 12.99 22.20
CA GLY A 873 -3.79 12.46 23.56
C GLY A 873 -3.05 13.09 24.75
N LEU A 874 -3.81 13.78 25.61
CA LEU A 874 -4.04 13.39 27.01
C LEU A 874 -5.09 14.28 27.70
N ASP A 875 -5.80 13.72 28.69
CA ASP A 875 -6.88 14.39 29.44
C ASP A 875 -6.36 15.42 30.47
N GLY A 876 -7.10 16.53 30.66
CA GLY A 876 -6.85 17.45 31.80
C GLY A 876 -7.60 18.80 31.73
N LEU A 877 -8.57 19.02 32.61
CA LEU A 877 -9.40 20.25 32.69
C LEU A 877 -8.60 21.53 33.04
N ILE A 878 -8.91 22.65 32.38
CA ILE A 878 -8.88 24.00 32.99
C ILE A 878 -10.13 24.80 32.58
N SER A 879 -10.76 25.47 33.56
CA SER A 879 -11.96 26.31 33.39
C SER A 879 -11.63 27.81 33.34
N GLY A 880 -12.35 28.60 32.52
CA GLY A 880 -12.33 30.06 32.55
C GLY A 880 -13.58 30.70 31.95
N GLN A 881 -14.15 31.72 32.61
CA GLN A 881 -15.35 32.44 32.14
C GLN A 881 -15.01 33.56 31.15
N PHE A 882 -15.87 33.75 30.14
CA PHE A 882 -15.78 34.87 29.20
C PHE A 882 -16.46 36.14 29.74
N ILE A 883 -15.85 37.29 29.47
CA ILE A 883 -16.50 38.61 29.55
C ILE A 883 -17.02 38.94 28.15
N THR A 884 -18.29 39.35 28.05
CA THR A 884 -18.91 39.81 26.81
C THR A 884 -18.55 41.26 26.50
N ASP A 885 -18.21 41.56 25.25
CA ASP A 885 -18.42 42.90 24.67
C ASP A 885 -19.03 42.77 23.26
N GLU A 886 -19.86 43.73 22.88
CA GLU A 886 -20.92 43.61 21.88
C GLU A 886 -20.52 44.14 20.48
N THR A 887 -19.62 43.47 19.76
CA THR A 887 -19.61 43.55 18.28
C THR A 887 -18.80 42.41 17.63
N LEU A 888 -19.49 41.45 17.01
CA LEU A 888 -19.19 40.92 15.67
C LEU A 888 -20.19 39.79 15.33
N THR A 889 -20.80 39.89 14.15
CA THR A 889 -21.66 38.86 13.56
C THR A 889 -20.83 38.02 12.61
N ASP A 890 -20.70 36.71 12.87
CA ASP A 890 -21.11 35.63 11.93
C ASP A 890 -20.74 34.23 12.47
N SER A 891 -21.71 33.31 12.43
CA SER A 891 -21.63 31.85 12.62
C SER A 891 -20.71 31.24 13.70
N LEU A 892 -21.32 30.72 14.77
CA LEU A 892 -20.74 29.86 15.80
C LEU A 892 -20.90 28.37 15.43
N THR A 893 -19.84 27.55 15.50
CA THR A 893 -19.92 26.09 15.31
C THR A 893 -19.82 25.35 16.64
N LEU A 894 -20.76 24.43 16.89
CA LEU A 894 -20.84 23.58 18.08
C LEU A 894 -20.37 22.16 17.74
N ILE A 895 -19.49 21.57 18.55
CA ILE A 895 -19.11 20.15 18.45
C ILE A 895 -19.58 19.44 19.72
N ILE A 896 -20.30 18.33 19.57
CA ILE A 896 -20.74 17.45 20.65
C ILE A 896 -20.05 16.10 20.46
N THR A 897 -19.36 15.61 21.49
CA THR A 897 -18.89 14.23 21.59
C THR A 897 -19.62 13.54 22.76
N ASN A 898 -19.92 12.25 22.61
CA ASN A 898 -20.77 11.53 23.57
C ASN A 898 -20.05 10.28 24.10
N ARG A 899 -19.77 10.25 25.41
CA ARG A 899 -19.66 9.03 26.23
C ARG A 899 -19.91 9.34 27.71
N GLY A 900 -20.85 8.61 28.33
CA GLY A 900 -20.84 8.29 29.76
C GLY A 900 -21.40 9.34 30.72
N ASP A 901 -22.63 9.08 31.18
CA ASP A 901 -23.32 9.62 32.37
C ASP A 901 -22.58 10.63 33.27
N LEU A 902 -23.17 11.82 33.44
CA LEU A 902 -23.66 12.29 34.75
C LEU A 902 -24.50 13.59 34.67
N ASP A 903 -25.29 13.83 35.72
CA ASP A 903 -26.34 14.86 35.83
C ASP A 903 -25.88 16.31 35.57
N PHE A 904 -26.71 17.06 34.83
CA PHE A 904 -26.72 18.52 34.82
C PHE A 904 -28.03 19.07 35.41
N ASN A 905 -27.95 19.69 36.59
CA ASN A 905 -28.92 20.70 37.00
C ASN A 905 -28.51 22.06 36.43
N ASP A 906 -29.47 22.74 35.77
CA ASP A 906 -29.49 24.17 35.41
C ASP A 906 -28.33 24.74 34.55
N SER A 907 -28.54 25.43 33.43
CA SER A 907 -29.78 25.75 32.72
C SER A 907 -29.47 26.40 31.35
N LEU A 908 -29.96 25.82 30.24
CA LEU A 908 -30.17 26.55 28.97
C LEU A 908 -31.42 26.00 28.27
N SER A 909 -32.25 26.87 27.69
CA SER A 909 -33.65 26.54 27.39
C SER A 909 -33.88 25.95 26.00
N ILE A 910 -34.55 24.79 25.95
CA ILE A 910 -35.36 24.35 24.80
C ILE A 910 -36.83 24.45 25.22
N SER A 911 -37.65 25.22 24.50
CA SER A 911 -39.09 25.34 24.76
C SER A 911 -39.91 24.56 23.72
N PRO A 912 -40.87 23.70 24.12
CA PRO A 912 -41.73 22.91 23.22
C PRO A 912 -43.04 23.65 22.85
N VAL A 913 -43.84 23.04 21.94
CA VAL A 913 -45.31 23.18 21.65
C VAL A 913 -45.56 22.87 20.14
N VAL A 914 -46.51 22.03 19.67
CA VAL A 914 -47.60 21.28 20.33
C VAL A 914 -48.06 20.02 19.54
N TYR A 915 -48.68 19.11 20.29
CA TYR A 915 -49.47 17.92 19.93
C TYR A 915 -50.37 17.91 18.68
N ASN A 916 -50.68 16.67 18.24
CA ASN A 916 -52.09 16.23 18.21
C ASN A 916 -52.26 14.86 18.89
N TRP A 917 -53.39 14.66 19.59
CA TRP A 917 -53.76 13.40 20.27
C TRP A 917 -54.62 12.53 19.37
N TYR A 918 -54.59 11.20 19.58
CA TYR A 918 -55.82 10.42 19.77
C TYR A 918 -55.58 9.28 20.78
N TYR A 919 -56.61 8.98 21.57
CA TYR A 919 -56.64 7.93 22.60
C TYR A 919 -57.70 6.88 22.20
N ASN A 920 -57.59 5.69 22.82
CA ASN A 920 -58.50 4.53 22.84
C ASN A 920 -58.05 3.34 21.96
N LEU A 921 -58.24 2.09 22.37
CA LEU A 921 -58.57 1.48 23.68
C LEU A 921 -58.26 -0.04 23.56
N ASP A 922 -58.23 -0.73 24.69
CA ASP A 922 -58.37 -2.19 24.83
C ASP A 922 -57.19 -3.12 24.40
N GLU A 923 -56.64 -3.76 25.44
CA GLU A 923 -56.29 -5.19 25.56
C GLU A 923 -55.02 -5.82 24.91
N GLU A 924 -54.40 -6.65 25.77
CA GLU A 924 -53.36 -7.68 25.61
C GLU A 924 -51.87 -7.32 25.42
N LEU A 925 -51.05 -8.09 26.16
CA LEU A 925 -49.60 -8.06 26.21
C LEU A 925 -49.03 -9.00 25.14
N THR A 926 -48.04 -8.53 24.37
CA THR A 926 -47.08 -9.43 23.72
C THR A 926 -45.69 -8.83 23.75
N TYR A 927 -44.70 -9.66 24.10
CA TYR A 927 -43.28 -9.32 24.13
C TYR A 927 -42.73 -9.24 22.70
N TYR A 928 -41.87 -8.27 22.42
CA TYR A 928 -41.01 -8.26 21.22
C TYR A 928 -39.62 -7.74 21.58
N GLU A 929 -38.63 -8.18 20.80
CA GLU A 929 -37.21 -8.16 21.14
C GLU A 929 -36.56 -6.78 21.06
N TYR A 930 -35.40 -6.65 21.70
CA TYR A 930 -34.56 -5.46 21.67
C TYR A 930 -33.94 -5.24 20.28
N ALA A 931 -34.65 -4.49 19.42
CA ALA A 931 -34.00 -3.79 18.32
C ALA A 931 -33.13 -2.66 18.88
N TRP A 932 -31.83 -2.69 18.59
CA TRP A 932 -30.92 -1.59 18.93
C TRP A 932 -31.33 -0.33 18.14
N PRO A 933 -31.47 0.85 18.79
CA PRO A 933 -31.97 2.04 18.13
C PRO A 933 -30.90 2.66 17.21
N GLN A 934 -31.12 2.58 15.90
CA GLN A 934 -30.42 3.44 14.95
C GLN A 934 -30.73 4.91 15.29
N SER A 935 -29.67 5.69 15.49
CA SER A 935 -29.78 7.12 15.80
C SER A 935 -29.71 7.95 14.53
N TYR A 936 -30.83 8.54 14.12
CA TYR A 936 -30.91 9.40 12.94
C TYR A 936 -30.79 10.88 13.33
N LEU A 937 -29.85 11.62 12.72
CA LEU A 937 -29.80 13.08 12.84
C LEU A 937 -30.50 13.70 11.62
N VAL A 938 -31.66 14.33 11.82
CA VAL A 938 -32.37 15.07 10.76
C VAL A 938 -32.13 16.57 10.92
N MET A 939 -31.28 17.14 10.07
CA MET A 939 -31.17 18.58 9.91
C MET A 939 -32.20 19.09 8.89
N ASN A 940 -33.18 19.86 9.35
CA ASN A 940 -34.08 20.61 8.47
C ASN A 940 -33.45 21.97 8.14
N ILE A 941 -33.10 22.18 6.87
CA ILE A 941 -32.63 23.48 6.37
C ILE A 941 -33.86 24.34 6.00
N PRO A 942 -33.94 25.62 6.40
CA PRO A 942 -35.07 26.49 6.04
C PRO A 942 -35.19 26.70 4.53
N ALA A 943 -36.42 26.74 4.02
CA ALA A 943 -36.70 26.96 2.60
C ALA A 943 -36.24 28.35 2.14
N GLY A 944 -35.10 28.42 1.46
CA GLY A 944 -34.52 29.65 0.92
C GLY A 944 -33.04 29.55 0.55
N ASP A 945 -32.28 28.75 1.29
CA ASP A 945 -30.83 28.60 1.11
C ASP A 945 -30.45 27.41 0.21
N THR A 946 -29.30 27.50 -0.47
CA THR A 946 -28.85 26.53 -1.49
C THR A 946 -27.53 25.88 -1.09
N ILE A 947 -27.43 24.55 -1.16
CA ILE A 947 -26.16 23.84 -1.00
C ILE A 947 -25.42 23.77 -2.35
N LEU A 948 -24.12 24.03 -2.33
CA LEU A 948 -23.23 23.81 -3.46
C LEU A 948 -22.36 22.57 -3.19
N LEU A 949 -22.56 21.51 -3.98
CA LEU A 949 -21.68 20.33 -3.95
C LEU A 949 -20.61 20.47 -5.04
N LYS A 950 -19.37 20.14 -4.67
CA LYS A 950 -18.18 20.16 -5.54
C LYS A 950 -17.46 18.82 -5.42
N ILE A 951 -17.51 18.03 -6.49
CA ILE A 951 -16.69 16.83 -6.71
C ILE A 951 -16.09 16.98 -8.11
N ASP A 952 -14.78 16.76 -8.25
CA ASP A 952 -14.01 16.83 -9.51
C ASP A 952 -14.37 17.98 -10.47
N GLY A 953 -14.53 19.17 -9.91
CA GLY A 953 -14.64 20.41 -10.69
C GLY A 953 -16.00 20.70 -11.34
N ILE A 954 -17.08 20.03 -10.93
CA ILE A 954 -18.44 20.40 -11.34
C ILE A 954 -19.20 21.05 -10.17
N ASP A 955 -19.57 22.32 -10.34
CA ASP A 955 -20.46 23.05 -9.44
C ASP A 955 -21.92 22.67 -9.74
N GLN A 956 -22.54 21.83 -8.90
CA GLN A 956 -23.99 21.60 -8.95
C GLN A 956 -24.71 22.30 -7.79
N ARG A 957 -25.64 23.20 -8.12
CA ARG A 957 -26.60 23.77 -7.18
C ARG A 957 -27.76 22.79 -7.01
N LEU A 958 -27.82 22.10 -5.88
CA LEU A 958 -28.98 21.31 -5.52
C LEU A 958 -29.97 22.20 -4.76
N SER A 959 -31.17 22.34 -5.30
CA SER A 959 -32.32 22.87 -4.59
C SER A 959 -33.12 21.70 -4.01
N ASP A 960 -33.34 21.71 -2.69
CA ASP A 960 -34.10 20.72 -1.93
C ASP A 960 -33.51 19.27 -1.82
N PRO A 961 -32.20 19.06 -1.58
CA PRO A 961 -31.67 17.73 -1.29
C PRO A 961 -31.95 17.29 0.16
N LYS A 962 -32.44 16.06 0.33
CA LYS A 962 -32.28 15.32 1.59
C LYS A 962 -30.92 14.62 1.59
N LEU A 963 -30.15 14.77 2.66
CA LEU A 963 -29.03 13.90 2.99
C LEU A 963 -29.43 12.96 4.13
N GLU A 964 -29.19 11.67 3.96
CA GLU A 964 -29.35 10.64 4.97
C GLU A 964 -27.98 9.98 5.19
N TYR A 965 -27.63 9.71 6.45
CA TYR A 965 -26.32 9.18 6.85
C TYR A 965 -26.49 7.78 7.44
N HIS A 966 -25.61 6.85 7.05
CA HIS A 966 -25.53 5.51 7.61
C HIS A 966 -24.13 5.29 8.20
N PHE A 967 -24.08 4.61 9.35
CA PHE A 967 -22.83 4.23 10.02
C PHE A 967 -22.75 2.70 10.08
N PHE A 968 -21.63 2.16 9.62
CA PHE A 968 -21.22 0.76 9.79
C PHE A 968 -19.71 0.74 10.11
N ASP A 969 -19.23 -0.35 10.71
CA ASP A 969 -17.93 -0.44 11.41
C ASP A 969 -16.75 0.25 10.68
N GLY A 970 -16.36 1.42 11.21
CA GLY A 970 -15.13 2.12 10.84
C GLY A 970 -15.13 2.94 9.55
N TRP A 971 -16.19 2.91 8.72
CA TRP A 971 -16.21 3.60 7.42
C TRP A 971 -17.44 4.51 7.25
N VAL A 972 -17.27 5.60 6.49
CA VAL A 972 -18.34 6.51 6.07
C VAL A 972 -18.44 6.48 4.55
N ASP A 973 -19.59 6.05 4.03
CA ASP A 973 -19.89 6.06 2.58
C ASP A 973 -20.87 7.21 2.23
N PHE A 974 -20.74 7.76 1.02
CA PHE A 974 -21.50 8.92 0.55
C PHE A 974 -22.34 8.56 -0.69
N GLN A 975 -23.60 8.18 -0.50
CA GLN A 975 -24.54 8.08 -1.61
C GLN A 975 -25.28 9.40 -1.87
N ILE A 976 -25.06 9.97 -3.07
CA ILE A 976 -25.90 11.05 -3.61
C ILE A 976 -26.98 10.43 -4.49
N ALA A 977 -28.20 10.33 -3.97
CA ALA A 977 -29.37 9.95 -4.76
C ALA A 977 -29.93 11.17 -5.51
N THR A 978 -29.71 11.26 -6.82
CA THR A 978 -30.37 12.29 -7.67
C THR A 978 -30.91 11.71 -8.98
N GLU A 979 -32.23 11.78 -9.16
CA GLU A 979 -32.87 11.72 -10.48
C GLU A 979 -32.69 13.06 -11.21
N ALA A 980 -31.85 13.13 -12.26
CA ALA A 980 -31.80 14.29 -13.14
C ALA A 980 -31.42 13.91 -14.59
N GLN A 981 -32.21 14.40 -15.57
CA GLN A 981 -31.96 14.15 -16.99
C GLN A 981 -30.92 15.10 -17.59
N VAL A 982 -30.05 14.58 -18.46
CA VAL A 982 -29.08 15.38 -19.24
C VAL A 982 -29.43 15.39 -20.73
N SER A 983 -29.49 16.60 -21.32
CA SER A 983 -29.66 16.81 -22.76
C SER A 983 -28.32 17.02 -23.48
N SER A 984 -28.13 16.30 -24.58
CA SER A 984 -26.97 16.31 -25.50
C SER A 984 -26.69 17.66 -26.19
N GLU A 985 -25.41 18.07 -26.31
CA GLU A 985 -24.59 17.96 -27.55
C GLU A 985 -23.11 18.41 -27.40
N ASN A 986 -22.17 17.47 -27.62
CA ASN A 986 -20.81 17.58 -28.18
C ASN A 986 -19.93 18.86 -27.97
N LYS A 987 -18.98 18.79 -27.02
CA LYS A 987 -17.52 18.85 -27.29
C LYS A 987 -16.80 17.85 -26.36
N GLY A 988 -15.76 17.18 -26.85
CA GLY A 988 -15.17 16.02 -26.17
C GLY A 988 -14.12 16.38 -25.12
N TYR A 989 -14.14 15.66 -24.00
CA TYR A 989 -13.12 15.68 -22.96
C TYR A 989 -12.56 14.26 -22.77
N ARG A 990 -11.24 14.16 -22.56
CA ARG A 990 -10.56 12.91 -22.18
C ARG A 990 -10.47 12.87 -20.65
N PHE A 991 -10.87 11.77 -20.04
CA PHE A 991 -10.45 11.46 -18.67
C PHE A 991 -9.07 10.80 -18.74
N PHE A 992 -8.10 11.35 -18.00
CA PHE A 992 -6.86 10.66 -17.67
C PHE A 992 -7.05 10.03 -16.29
N TYR A 993 -7.12 8.70 -16.24
CA TYR A 993 -6.89 7.96 -15.00
C TYR A 993 -5.38 7.79 -14.83
N SER A 994 -4.88 8.03 -13.61
CA SER A 994 -3.48 7.80 -13.26
C SER A 994 -3.14 6.31 -13.32
N ALA A 995 -1.91 6.00 -13.72
CA ALA A 995 -1.57 4.70 -14.26
C ALA A 995 -1.44 3.58 -13.22
N SER A 996 -2.24 2.53 -13.38
CA SER A 996 -1.81 1.16 -13.09
C SER A 996 -0.92 0.65 -14.23
N SER A 997 0.11 -0.13 -13.89
CA SER A 997 1.12 -0.63 -14.83
C SER A 997 0.52 -1.56 -15.89
N PHE A 998 0.60 -1.17 -17.16
CA PHE A 998 0.35 -2.03 -18.31
C PHE A 998 1.66 -2.27 -19.09
N GLU A 999 2.26 -3.44 -18.93
CA GLU A 999 3.06 -4.00 -20.01
C GLU A 999 2.11 -4.62 -21.04
N ASN A 1000 2.23 -4.21 -22.30
CA ASN A 1000 1.63 -4.95 -23.41
C ASN A 1000 2.49 -4.78 -24.67
N TYR A 1001 3.10 -5.88 -25.08
CA TYR A 1001 3.68 -6.04 -26.41
C TYR A 1001 2.60 -5.80 -27.48
N TYR A 1002 2.88 -4.91 -28.42
CA TYR A 1002 2.26 -4.98 -29.76
C TYR A 1002 3.35 -4.87 -30.83
N SER A 1003 3.45 -5.94 -31.61
CA SER A 1003 4.17 -5.98 -32.88
C SER A 1003 3.48 -5.07 -33.90
N PHE A 1004 4.27 -4.32 -34.66
CA PHE A 1004 3.79 -3.65 -35.87
C PHE A 1004 3.74 -4.67 -37.01
N ASP A 1005 2.56 -4.87 -37.61
CA ASP A 1005 2.45 -5.47 -38.94
C ASP A 1005 2.66 -4.40 -40.01
N GLU A 1006 3.37 -4.77 -41.07
CA GLU A 1006 3.60 -3.96 -42.26
C GLU A 1006 2.31 -3.87 -43.11
N GLU A 1007 1.99 -2.71 -43.70
CA GLU A 1007 1.77 -2.64 -45.16
C GLU A 1007 1.62 -1.20 -45.75
N VAL A 1008 2.07 -1.06 -47.00
CA VAL A 1008 1.88 0.04 -47.98
C VAL A 1008 2.55 1.42 -47.72
N LEU A 1009 3.73 1.58 -48.35
CA LEU A 1009 4.36 2.87 -48.72
C LEU A 1009 3.58 3.60 -49.83
N PRO A 1010 3.82 4.92 -49.98
CA PRO A 1010 4.38 5.37 -51.27
C PRO A 1010 5.50 6.43 -51.18
N GLU A 1011 6.53 6.22 -52.01
CA GLU A 1011 7.41 7.18 -52.73
C GLU A 1011 7.63 8.59 -52.11
N SER A 1012 8.85 9.07 -51.82
CA SER A 1012 9.98 9.21 -52.76
C SER A 1012 11.24 9.86 -52.13
N TRP A 1013 12.45 9.39 -52.51
CA TRP A 1013 13.73 10.15 -52.73
C TRP A 1013 14.32 11.06 -51.62
N THR A 1014 15.65 11.21 -51.39
CA THR A 1014 16.91 10.50 -51.74
C THR A 1014 18.08 11.19 -50.99
N ALA A 1015 19.08 10.41 -50.53
CA ALA A 1015 20.48 10.82 -50.26
C ALA A 1015 20.74 11.83 -49.09
N ALA A 1016 21.93 11.91 -48.47
CA ALA A 1016 23.22 11.28 -48.77
C ALA A 1016 24.12 11.12 -47.50
N ASN A 1017 24.97 10.07 -47.50
CA ASN A 1017 26.36 9.98 -46.96
C ASN A 1017 26.67 10.47 -45.52
N THR A 1018 27.44 9.74 -44.70
CA THR A 1018 28.76 9.16 -45.01
C THR A 1018 29.08 7.81 -44.35
N ASN A 1019 29.91 7.01 -45.05
CA ASN A 1019 30.53 5.73 -44.62
C ASN A 1019 31.42 5.88 -43.35
N PHE A 1020 31.72 4.85 -42.56
CA PHE A 1020 32.65 3.72 -42.83
C PHE A 1020 32.66 2.76 -41.59
N THR A 1021 32.85 1.43 -41.62
CA THR A 1021 33.02 0.39 -42.68
C THR A 1021 32.57 -0.98 -42.12
N PHE A 1022 32.31 -1.99 -42.97
CA PHE A 1022 32.22 -3.41 -42.57
C PHE A 1022 33.54 -4.16 -42.83
N ASN A 1023 33.79 -5.25 -42.10
CA ASN A 1023 34.55 -6.38 -42.64
C ASN A 1023 34.03 -7.70 -42.06
N ASP A 1024 34.03 -8.74 -42.90
CA ASP A 1024 33.11 -9.87 -42.84
C ASP A 1024 33.82 -11.20 -42.48
N SER A 1025 33.12 -12.13 -41.83
CA SER A 1025 33.30 -13.58 -42.06
C SER A 1025 32.20 -14.42 -41.39
N ILE A 1026 31.54 -15.23 -42.21
CA ILE A 1026 30.39 -16.09 -41.85
C ILE A 1026 30.87 -17.51 -41.50
N ALA A 1027 30.24 -18.14 -40.49
CA ALA A 1027 30.13 -19.60 -40.42
C ALA A 1027 28.78 -20.02 -39.80
N ARG A 1028 28.02 -20.88 -40.50
CA ARG A 1028 26.84 -21.59 -39.96
C ARG A 1028 27.29 -22.89 -39.28
N GLY A 1029 26.64 -23.28 -38.19
CA GLY A 1029 26.78 -24.62 -37.61
C GLY A 1029 26.10 -24.75 -36.25
N ASP A 1030 24.94 -25.41 -36.25
CA ASP A 1030 24.22 -26.11 -35.17
C ASP A 1030 24.57 -25.86 -33.69
N GLY A 1031 23.55 -25.46 -32.92
CA GLY A 1031 23.28 -26.00 -31.59
C GLY A 1031 24.26 -25.69 -30.45
N ALA A 1032 24.15 -24.49 -29.88
CA ALA A 1032 24.55 -24.25 -28.49
C ALA A 1032 23.53 -23.32 -27.81
N SER A 1033 22.89 -23.82 -26.75
CA SER A 1033 22.10 -23.04 -25.81
C SER A 1033 23.00 -22.07 -25.04
N LEU A 1034 22.68 -20.78 -25.04
CA LEU A 1034 23.25 -19.85 -24.06
C LEU A 1034 22.44 -19.97 -22.77
N GLU A 1035 22.82 -20.95 -21.95
CA GLU A 1035 22.35 -21.08 -20.58
C GLU A 1035 22.97 -19.92 -19.77
N ILE A 1036 22.18 -18.91 -19.38
CA ILE A 1036 22.61 -17.91 -18.39
C ILE A 1036 22.41 -18.53 -17.00
N THR A 1037 23.27 -19.48 -16.65
CA THR A 1037 23.37 -20.01 -15.29
C THR A 1037 24.18 -19.04 -14.43
N GLY A 1038 23.52 -18.02 -13.90
CA GLY A 1038 24.17 -17.03 -13.03
C GLY A 1038 23.19 -16.04 -12.42
N THR A 1039 22.76 -16.31 -11.18
CA THR A 1039 22.26 -15.26 -10.28
C THR A 1039 23.45 -14.44 -9.80
N ASN A 1040 23.67 -13.27 -10.41
CA ASN A 1040 24.68 -12.33 -9.93
C ASN A 1040 24.17 -11.67 -8.63
N ARG A 1041 24.90 -11.81 -7.53
CA ARG A 1041 24.56 -11.23 -6.23
C ARG A 1041 25.31 -9.92 -6.00
N LEU A 1042 24.56 -8.85 -5.77
CA LEU A 1042 25.10 -7.59 -5.22
C LEU A 1042 24.98 -7.59 -3.68
N SER A 1043 25.93 -6.94 -3.00
CA SER A 1043 25.98 -6.88 -1.52
C SER A 1043 26.18 -5.44 -1.04
N PHE A 1044 25.40 -5.04 -0.04
CA PHE A 1044 25.41 -3.71 0.55
C PHE A 1044 25.77 -3.77 2.04
N SER A 1045 26.35 -2.70 2.58
CA SER A 1045 26.60 -2.56 4.02
C SER A 1045 26.41 -1.11 4.43
N PHE A 1046 25.58 -0.89 5.46
CA PHE A 1046 25.28 0.44 5.99
C PHE A 1046 26.06 0.68 7.28
N ALA A 1047 26.23 1.96 7.63
CA ALA A 1047 26.65 2.38 8.96
C ALA A 1047 25.81 3.60 9.33
N LEU A 1048 24.75 3.39 10.13
CA LEU A 1048 23.86 4.47 10.51
C LEU A 1048 24.52 5.36 11.56
N THR A 1049 24.69 6.63 11.24
CA THR A 1049 24.88 7.69 12.23
C THR A 1049 24.31 8.98 11.65
N TYR A 1050 23.18 9.42 12.21
CA TYR A 1050 22.36 10.57 11.79
C TYR A 1050 21.69 10.48 10.41
N VAL A 1051 20.40 10.09 10.44
CA VAL A 1051 19.38 10.37 9.42
C VAL A 1051 18.14 10.86 10.19
N PRO A 1052 17.39 11.87 9.72
CA PRO A 1052 16.13 12.25 10.38
C PRO A 1052 15.12 11.09 10.29
N ILE A 1053 14.67 10.61 11.45
CA ILE A 1053 13.74 9.49 11.57
C ILE A 1053 12.31 10.03 11.58
N VAL A 1054 11.47 9.58 10.65
CA VAL A 1054 10.01 9.78 10.71
C VAL A 1054 9.37 8.41 10.88
N TRP A 1055 8.60 8.27 11.96
CA TRP A 1055 7.79 7.07 12.22
C TRP A 1055 6.40 7.26 11.63
N TYR A 1056 5.90 6.25 10.92
CA TYR A 1056 4.50 6.18 10.51
C TYR A 1056 3.96 4.78 10.84
N GLU A 1057 2.91 4.70 11.65
CA GLU A 1057 2.25 3.45 12.08
C GLU A 1057 3.25 2.32 12.44
N SER A 1058 4.20 2.64 13.31
CA SER A 1058 5.25 1.72 13.81
C SER A 1058 6.22 1.16 12.76
N LYS A 1059 6.29 1.74 11.55
CA LYS A 1059 7.23 1.31 10.48
C LYS A 1059 8.29 2.37 10.19
N LEU A 1060 9.50 1.90 9.86
CA LEU A 1060 10.64 2.72 9.42
C LEU A 1060 10.65 2.80 7.88
N ILE A 1061 10.72 4.01 7.32
CA ILE A 1061 10.71 4.25 5.87
C ILE A 1061 11.96 5.04 5.47
N PHE A 1062 12.67 4.57 4.43
CA PHE A 1062 13.81 5.28 3.84
C PHE A 1062 13.40 5.97 2.53
N TYR A 1063 13.80 7.23 2.34
CA TYR A 1063 13.72 7.91 1.05
C TYR A 1063 15.11 8.00 0.40
N ILE A 1064 15.22 7.57 -0.86
CA ILE A 1064 16.40 7.78 -1.71
C ILE A 1064 15.94 8.52 -2.96
N SER A 1065 16.24 9.82 -3.05
CA SER A 1065 16.05 10.63 -4.25
C SER A 1065 17.35 10.71 -5.06
N TYR A 1066 17.25 10.34 -6.35
CA TYR A 1066 18.19 10.58 -7.45
C TYR A 1066 19.65 10.95 -7.11
N ALA A 1067 20.55 9.98 -7.20
CA ALA A 1067 21.98 10.24 -7.34
C ALA A 1067 22.31 10.72 -8.77
N GLN A 1068 23.11 11.78 -8.92
CA GLN A 1068 23.45 12.37 -10.23
C GLN A 1068 24.92 12.31 -10.67
N GLU A 1069 25.86 11.93 -9.80
CA GLU A 1069 27.25 11.68 -10.22
C GLU A 1069 27.73 10.28 -9.84
N ILE A 1070 28.32 9.61 -10.83
CA ILE A 1070 29.02 8.33 -10.71
C ILE A 1070 30.45 8.58 -11.15
N MET A 1071 31.40 8.54 -10.21
CA MET A 1071 32.82 8.52 -10.52
C MET A 1071 33.40 7.14 -10.25
N ALA A 1072 34.15 6.62 -11.22
CA ALA A 1072 34.86 5.34 -11.11
C ALA A 1072 36.32 5.59 -10.76
N GLU A 1073 36.78 5.06 -9.62
CA GLU A 1073 38.19 5.08 -9.22
C GLU A 1073 38.69 3.64 -9.07
N GLY A 1074 39.18 3.07 -10.17
CA GLY A 1074 39.50 1.64 -10.27
C GLY A 1074 38.25 0.77 -10.28
N ASP A 1075 38.28 -0.36 -9.56
CA ASP A 1075 37.17 -1.33 -9.46
C ASP A 1075 36.04 -0.87 -8.51
N THR A 1076 36.05 0.40 -8.09
CA THR A 1076 35.15 0.98 -7.07
C THR A 1076 34.30 2.08 -7.69
N LEU A 1077 32.99 2.00 -7.48
CA LEU A 1077 32.04 3.06 -7.80
C LEU A 1077 31.83 3.93 -6.56
N ILE A 1078 31.98 5.25 -6.70
CA ILE A 1078 31.67 6.22 -5.64
C ILE A 1078 30.39 6.97 -6.02
N ILE A 1079 29.39 6.92 -5.14
CA ILE A 1079 28.18 7.73 -5.23
C ILE A 1079 28.15 8.69 -4.04
N THR A 1080 28.13 9.99 -4.34
CA THR A 1080 27.96 11.06 -3.36
C THR A 1080 26.53 11.60 -3.40
N ASN A 1081 25.80 11.49 -2.28
CA ASN A 1081 24.55 12.19 -2.06
C ASN A 1081 24.86 13.56 -1.44
N THR A 1082 24.37 14.65 -2.03
CA THR A 1082 24.69 16.02 -1.60
C THR A 1082 23.97 16.47 -0.33
N VAL A 1083 23.08 15.67 0.26
CA VAL A 1083 22.40 15.98 1.53
C VAL A 1083 23.04 15.27 2.75
N SER A 1084 24.00 14.36 2.54
CA SER A 1084 24.79 13.77 3.65
C SER A 1084 26.16 13.26 3.17
N GLU A 1085 27.23 13.61 3.89
CA GLU A 1085 28.63 13.21 3.57
C GLU A 1085 28.93 11.72 3.87
N ILE A 1086 28.03 10.80 3.51
CA ILE A 1086 28.21 9.35 3.68
C ILE A 1086 28.52 8.72 2.31
N PRO A 1087 29.76 8.28 2.04
CA PRO A 1087 30.10 7.62 0.79
C PRO A 1087 29.59 6.18 0.76
N ILE A 1088 28.71 5.88 -0.19
CA ILE A 1088 28.30 4.49 -0.50
C ILE A 1088 29.38 3.88 -1.41
N SER A 1089 29.93 2.73 -1.01
CA SER A 1089 30.99 2.04 -1.75
C SER A 1089 30.49 0.73 -2.37
N TRP A 1090 30.73 0.58 -3.67
CA TRP A 1090 30.32 -0.58 -4.47
C TRP A 1090 31.54 -1.43 -4.82
N THR A 1091 31.36 -2.74 -5.03
CA THR A 1091 32.41 -3.63 -5.55
C THR A 1091 31.84 -4.50 -6.65
N LEU A 1092 32.40 -4.39 -7.86
CA LEU A 1092 32.02 -5.18 -9.04
C LEU A 1092 32.84 -6.47 -9.12
N PHE A 1093 32.28 -7.51 -9.75
CA PHE A 1093 33.03 -8.72 -10.07
C PHE A 1093 33.81 -8.56 -11.39
N PRO A 1094 34.99 -9.20 -11.55
CA PRO A 1094 35.76 -9.09 -12.79
C PRO A 1094 35.06 -9.80 -13.96
N GLY A 1095 34.45 -9.03 -14.85
CA GLY A 1095 33.85 -9.52 -16.10
C GLY A 1095 32.56 -8.82 -16.54
N ASP A 1096 31.87 -8.14 -15.63
CA ASP A 1096 30.59 -7.49 -15.92
C ASP A 1096 30.76 -6.12 -16.61
N THR A 1097 29.90 -5.82 -17.58
CA THR A 1097 29.77 -4.48 -18.20
C THR A 1097 28.47 -3.81 -17.77
N ILE A 1098 28.58 -2.57 -17.31
CA ILE A 1098 27.48 -1.78 -16.73
C ILE A 1098 26.68 -1.07 -17.83
N PRO A 1099 25.34 -1.18 -17.88
CA PRO A 1099 24.49 -0.30 -18.66
C PRO A 1099 24.14 1.00 -17.90
N ASN A 1100 23.94 2.10 -18.62
CA ASN A 1100 23.97 3.46 -18.05
C ASN A 1100 22.87 3.83 -17.03
N ASN A 1101 21.80 3.04 -16.87
CA ASN A 1101 20.64 3.41 -16.05
C ASN A 1101 20.25 2.27 -15.07
N LEU A 1102 19.97 2.62 -13.81
CA LEU A 1102 19.42 1.75 -12.78
C LEU A 1102 18.11 2.34 -12.26
N PHE A 1103 17.05 1.53 -12.14
CA PHE A 1103 15.75 1.92 -11.59
C PHE A 1103 15.31 0.93 -10.52
N VAL A 1104 14.73 1.42 -9.42
CA VAL A 1104 14.22 0.61 -8.31
C VAL A 1104 12.77 1.01 -8.06
N ASN A 1105 11.82 0.12 -8.34
CA ASN A 1105 10.39 0.47 -8.33
C ASN A 1105 9.61 0.04 -7.07
N HIS A 1106 10.14 -0.87 -6.24
CA HIS A 1106 9.48 -1.30 -5.01
C HIS A 1106 10.48 -1.58 -3.89
N ILE A 1107 10.13 -1.17 -2.68
CA ILE A 1107 10.72 -1.64 -1.42
C ILE A 1107 9.55 -2.10 -0.54
N LEU A 1108 9.58 -3.36 -0.10
CA LEU A 1108 8.70 -3.84 0.96
C LEU A 1108 9.23 -3.34 2.30
N ALA A 1109 8.34 -2.79 3.14
CA ALA A 1109 8.72 -2.32 4.47
C ALA A 1109 9.23 -3.47 5.34
N ALA A 1110 10.42 -3.30 5.92
CA ALA A 1110 11.03 -4.25 6.83
C ALA A 1110 11.78 -3.50 7.94
N GLU A 1111 11.74 -4.02 9.16
CA GLU A 1111 12.62 -3.56 10.23
C GLU A 1111 14.06 -3.99 9.93
N LEU A 1112 15.00 -3.03 10.00
CA LEU A 1112 16.43 -3.27 9.83
C LEU A 1112 17.15 -2.86 11.11
N SER A 1113 18.08 -3.71 11.56
CA SER A 1113 19.05 -3.38 12.60
C SER A 1113 20.27 -2.66 12.01
N ASP A 1114 21.10 -2.05 12.86
CA ASP A 1114 22.35 -1.35 12.48
C ASP A 1114 23.39 -2.23 11.73
N TYR A 1115 23.13 -3.54 11.58
CA TYR A 1115 24.07 -4.54 11.06
C TYR A 1115 23.53 -5.43 9.93
N ASP A 1116 22.30 -5.20 9.44
CA ASP A 1116 21.71 -6.05 8.40
C ASP A 1116 22.33 -5.82 7.01
N THR A 1117 22.49 -6.92 6.26
CA THR A 1117 23.04 -6.94 4.90
C THR A 1117 21.93 -7.36 3.94
N LEU A 1118 21.50 -6.44 3.07
CA LEU A 1118 20.53 -6.71 2.01
C LEU A 1118 21.19 -7.40 0.82
N TYR A 1119 20.57 -8.48 0.35
CA TYR A 1119 20.91 -9.14 -0.92
C TYR A 1119 19.81 -8.91 -1.95
N PHE A 1120 20.23 -8.59 -3.18
CA PHE A 1120 19.37 -8.39 -4.32
C PHE A 1120 19.71 -9.41 -5.39
N ASP A 1121 18.73 -10.23 -5.78
CA ASP A 1121 18.81 -11.07 -6.96
C ASP A 1121 18.15 -10.32 -8.13
N TYR A 1122 18.91 -10.04 -9.18
CA TYR A 1122 18.46 -9.29 -10.35
C TYR A 1122 18.51 -10.12 -11.63
N LYS A 1123 17.63 -9.80 -12.58
CA LYS A 1123 17.69 -10.34 -13.95
C LYS A 1123 17.99 -9.21 -14.92
N CYS A 1124 19.00 -9.42 -15.76
CA CYS A 1124 19.29 -8.53 -16.88
C CYS A 1124 18.40 -8.91 -18.06
N HIS A 1125 17.47 -8.04 -18.45
CA HIS A 1125 16.73 -8.17 -19.72
C HIS A 1125 17.51 -7.47 -20.83
N SER A 1126 17.34 -7.92 -22.08
CA SER A 1126 18.10 -7.43 -23.23
C SER A 1126 17.71 -5.99 -23.61
N GLY A 1127 18.36 -5.00 -23.00
CA GLY A 1127 18.17 -3.59 -23.32
C GLY A 1127 18.49 -2.63 -22.18
N ASN A 1128 19.78 -2.47 -21.84
CA ASN A 1128 20.35 -1.39 -21.01
C ASN A 1128 19.64 -1.01 -19.68
N SER A 1129 18.86 -1.91 -19.09
CA SER A 1129 18.12 -1.67 -17.85
C SER A 1129 18.12 -2.94 -16.99
N ILE A 1130 18.30 -2.78 -15.68
CA ILE A 1130 18.23 -3.87 -14.69
C ILE A 1130 16.91 -3.75 -13.92
N PHE A 1131 16.19 -4.87 -13.81
CA PHE A 1131 15.03 -5.01 -12.93
C PHE A 1131 15.39 -5.94 -11.75
N ILE A 1132 14.92 -5.57 -10.56
CA ILE A 1132 15.12 -6.31 -9.31
C ILE A 1132 13.78 -6.99 -8.98
N ASP A 1133 13.70 -8.29 -9.17
CA ASP A 1133 12.45 -9.06 -9.02
C ASP A 1133 12.20 -9.49 -7.57
N ASN A 1134 13.25 -9.66 -6.75
CA ASN A 1134 13.13 -10.14 -5.36
C ASN A 1134 14.18 -9.50 -4.44
N VAL A 1135 13.76 -9.20 -3.20
CA VAL A 1135 14.63 -8.78 -2.10
C VAL A 1135 14.58 -9.86 -1.03
N ALA A 1136 15.74 -10.42 -0.68
CA ALA A 1136 15.85 -11.44 0.38
C ALA A 1136 16.60 -10.88 1.59
N ILE A 1137 15.91 -10.82 2.73
CA ILE A 1137 16.51 -10.44 4.01
C ILE A 1137 17.08 -11.69 4.66
N ILE A 1138 18.38 -11.68 4.96
CA ILE A 1138 19.04 -12.72 5.77
C ILE A 1138 19.47 -12.06 7.08
N SER A 1139 18.61 -12.15 8.09
CA SER A 1139 18.92 -11.70 9.44
C SER A 1139 20.01 -12.61 10.04
N TYR A 1140 21.20 -12.06 10.26
CA TYR A 1140 22.27 -12.79 10.93
C TYR A 1140 22.06 -12.75 12.45
N SER A 1141 21.44 -13.79 12.99
CA SER A 1141 21.48 -14.04 14.43
C SER A 1141 22.92 -14.27 14.88
N TYR A 1142 23.43 -13.39 15.75
CA TYR A 1142 24.72 -13.61 16.42
C TYR A 1142 24.71 -14.97 17.15
N PRO A 1143 25.80 -15.76 17.12
CA PRO A 1143 25.94 -16.87 18.04
C PRO A 1143 25.92 -16.34 19.47
N ALA A 1144 25.07 -16.92 20.32
CA ALA A 1144 24.80 -16.42 21.67
C ALA A 1144 26.08 -16.18 22.50
N ASN A 1145 26.07 -15.06 23.25
CA ASN A 1145 27.06 -14.59 24.26
C ASN A 1145 27.98 -13.40 23.91
N ILE A 1146 27.67 -12.53 22.94
CA ILE A 1146 28.26 -11.18 22.90
C ILE A 1146 27.17 -10.15 22.55
N ASP A 1147 26.76 -9.35 23.54
CA ASP A 1147 25.97 -8.13 23.33
C ASP A 1147 26.91 -6.98 22.86
N PRO A 1148 26.72 -6.41 21.66
CA PRO A 1148 27.53 -5.29 21.17
C PRO A 1148 27.47 -4.02 22.03
N LYS A 1149 26.47 -3.85 22.89
CA LYS A 1149 26.26 -2.62 23.68
C LYS A 1149 27.04 -2.55 25.00
N THR A 1150 27.65 -3.64 25.49
CA THR A 1150 28.15 -3.69 26.89
C THR A 1150 29.56 -3.20 27.15
N LEU A 1151 30.38 -2.86 26.15
CA LEU A 1151 31.64 -2.11 26.31
C LEU A 1151 32.14 -1.56 24.96
N THR A 1152 32.17 -0.24 24.78
CA THR A 1152 33.06 0.36 23.78
C THR A 1152 34.49 0.28 24.33
N PRO A 1153 35.45 -0.41 23.67
CA PRO A 1153 36.81 -0.47 24.17
C PRO A 1153 37.41 0.93 24.26
N THR A 1154 38.19 1.24 25.30
CA THR A 1154 38.95 2.50 25.35
C THR A 1154 40.34 2.39 24.72
N GLU A 1155 40.71 1.19 24.25
CA GLU A 1155 42.02 0.84 23.71
C GLU A 1155 41.91 0.11 22.38
N PHE A 1156 43.01 0.08 21.62
CA PHE A 1156 43.06 -0.62 20.32
C PHE A 1156 42.78 -2.12 20.50
N THR A 1157 41.72 -2.61 19.85
CA THR A 1157 41.22 -3.98 20.01
C THR A 1157 41.05 -4.63 18.64
N LEU A 1158 41.57 -5.84 18.44
CA LEU A 1158 41.28 -6.68 17.26
C LEU A 1158 40.34 -7.80 17.69
N ALA A 1159 39.10 -7.77 17.23
CA ALA A 1159 38.09 -8.76 17.56
C ALA A 1159 38.27 -10.05 16.73
N PRO A 1160 37.67 -11.18 17.14
CA PRO A 1160 37.78 -12.43 16.40
C PRO A 1160 37.22 -12.32 14.98
N ALA A 1161 38.11 -12.45 14.00
CA ALA A 1161 37.77 -12.61 12.59
C ALA A 1161 36.75 -13.73 12.33
N PHE A 1162 35.73 -13.44 11.53
CA PHE A 1162 34.62 -14.34 11.21
C PHE A 1162 34.19 -14.25 9.72
N PRO A 1163 33.65 -15.34 9.13
CA PRO A 1163 33.78 -16.71 9.60
C PRO A 1163 35.27 -17.12 9.67
N ASN A 1164 35.60 -18.11 10.50
CA ASN A 1164 36.98 -18.63 10.61
C ASN A 1164 36.95 -20.06 11.20
N PRO A 1165 37.14 -21.13 10.40
CA PRO A 1165 37.58 -21.14 9.00
C PRO A 1165 36.61 -20.46 8.02
N PHE A 1166 37.12 -20.05 6.86
CA PHE A 1166 36.41 -19.19 5.91
C PHE A 1166 36.49 -19.66 4.46
N ASN A 1167 35.43 -19.42 3.68
CA ASN A 1167 35.35 -19.70 2.25
C ASN A 1167 34.28 -18.80 1.58
N PRO A 1168 34.61 -17.92 0.62
CA PRO A 1168 35.95 -17.48 0.20
C PRO A 1168 36.49 -16.29 1.01
N SER A 1169 35.68 -15.64 1.87
CA SER A 1169 36.01 -14.40 2.56
C SER A 1169 35.91 -14.44 4.09
N VAL A 1170 36.74 -13.65 4.77
CA VAL A 1170 36.76 -13.43 6.22
C VAL A 1170 36.77 -11.93 6.54
N THR A 1171 35.97 -11.52 7.52
CA THR A 1171 35.90 -10.17 8.07
C THR A 1171 36.73 -10.08 9.36
N LEU A 1172 37.48 -9.00 9.53
CA LEU A 1172 38.29 -8.70 10.72
C LEU A 1172 37.84 -7.36 11.32
N PRO A 1173 37.06 -7.38 12.42
CA PRO A 1173 36.67 -6.15 13.13
C PRO A 1173 37.79 -5.67 14.06
N TYR A 1174 38.06 -4.38 14.09
CA TYR A 1174 39.00 -3.76 15.03
C TYR A 1174 38.52 -2.39 15.49
N PHE A 1175 38.85 -2.01 16.72
CA PHE A 1175 38.49 -0.73 17.31
C PHE A 1175 39.70 0.21 17.36
N LEU A 1176 39.50 1.47 16.97
CA LEU A 1176 40.47 2.56 17.09
C LEU A 1176 40.07 3.52 18.21
N PRO A 1177 40.91 3.74 19.26
CA PRO A 1177 40.57 4.63 20.38
C PRO A 1177 40.68 6.12 20.05
N GLN A 1178 41.36 6.46 18.97
CA GLN A 1178 41.50 7.81 18.40
C GLN A 1178 41.74 7.71 16.90
N ASN A 1179 41.65 8.83 16.19
CA ASN A 1179 41.95 8.86 14.75
C ASN A 1179 43.43 8.50 14.52
N SER A 1180 43.71 7.50 13.69
CA SER A 1180 45.07 7.00 13.45
C SER A 1180 45.23 6.38 12.06
N PRO A 1181 46.43 6.41 11.45
CA PRO A 1181 46.76 5.55 10.30
C PRO A 1181 46.63 4.07 10.70
N VAL A 1182 46.26 3.20 9.75
CA VAL A 1182 46.17 1.75 9.97
C VAL A 1182 46.86 0.99 8.84
N GLN A 1183 47.75 0.07 9.20
CA GLN A 1183 48.38 -0.88 8.30
C GLN A 1183 47.87 -2.29 8.57
N ILE A 1184 47.37 -2.96 7.53
CA ILE A 1184 46.93 -4.35 7.57
C ILE A 1184 47.87 -5.18 6.70
N ALA A 1185 48.50 -6.20 7.27
CA ALA A 1185 49.44 -7.08 6.58
C ALA A 1185 49.05 -8.55 6.77
N ILE A 1186 48.96 -9.27 5.66
CA ILE A 1186 48.58 -10.68 5.61
C ILE A 1186 49.82 -11.50 5.28
N TYR A 1187 50.06 -12.56 6.05
CA TYR A 1187 51.21 -13.45 5.92
C TYR A 1187 50.75 -14.90 5.76
N ASN A 1188 51.45 -15.69 4.95
CA ASN A 1188 51.31 -17.15 4.98
C ASN A 1188 52.07 -17.73 6.20
N ILE A 1189 51.90 -19.03 6.45
CA ILE A 1189 52.57 -19.73 7.56
C ILE A 1189 54.11 -19.73 7.48
N ALA A 1190 54.69 -19.44 6.30
CA ALA A 1190 56.13 -19.26 6.13
C ALA A 1190 56.62 -17.82 6.45
N GLY A 1191 55.74 -16.94 6.92
CA GLY A 1191 56.04 -15.54 7.22
C GLY A 1191 56.20 -14.65 5.98
N GLN A 1192 55.87 -15.14 4.78
CA GLN A 1192 55.90 -14.33 3.56
C GLN A 1192 54.66 -13.43 3.52
N LYS A 1193 54.86 -12.14 3.27
CA LYS A 1193 53.81 -11.14 3.15
C LYS A 1193 53.05 -11.31 1.83
N ILE A 1194 51.78 -11.67 1.93
CA ILE A 1194 50.86 -12.02 0.83
C ILE A 1194 50.11 -10.78 0.31
N ARG A 1195 49.68 -9.91 1.23
CA ARG A 1195 49.00 -8.65 0.92
C ARG A 1195 49.31 -7.64 2.01
N GLN A 1196 49.41 -6.36 1.66
CA GLN A 1196 49.42 -5.26 2.61
C GLN A 1196 48.56 -4.12 2.10
N ILE A 1197 47.85 -3.47 3.01
CA ILE A 1197 47.08 -2.25 2.80
C ILE A 1197 47.52 -1.25 3.86
N THR A 1198 47.66 0.01 3.48
CA THR A 1198 47.95 1.12 4.39
C THR A 1198 46.89 2.19 4.20
N ILE A 1199 46.12 2.46 5.24
CA ILE A 1199 45.12 3.53 5.32
C ILE A 1199 45.82 4.70 6.03
N SER A 1200 45.90 5.85 5.37
CA SER A 1200 46.64 7.03 5.86
C SER A 1200 46.03 7.64 7.12
N GLN A 1201 44.71 7.59 7.27
CA GLN A 1201 43.99 8.07 8.45
C GLN A 1201 42.61 7.41 8.52
N GLN A 1202 42.24 6.88 9.68
CA GLN A 1202 40.95 6.23 9.92
C GLN A 1202 40.34 6.77 11.22
N LYS A 1203 39.01 6.97 11.26
CA LYS A 1203 38.31 7.62 12.38
C LYS A 1203 38.25 6.69 13.61
N LYS A 1204 38.24 7.28 14.81
CA LYS A 1204 37.93 6.62 16.09
C LYS A 1204 36.64 5.81 15.98
N GLY A 1205 36.59 4.63 16.59
CA GLY A 1205 35.42 3.73 16.60
C GLY A 1205 35.74 2.32 16.12
N TRP A 1206 34.71 1.50 16.01
CA TRP A 1206 34.81 0.19 15.36
C TRP A 1206 34.99 0.35 13.84
N GLN A 1207 35.81 -0.54 13.28
CA GLN A 1207 36.22 -0.59 11.89
C GLN A 1207 36.26 -2.06 11.46
N GLN A 1208 36.20 -2.34 10.16
CA GLN A 1208 36.32 -3.71 9.65
C GLN A 1208 37.19 -3.78 8.39
N PHE A 1209 37.80 -4.95 8.17
CA PHE A 1209 38.55 -5.26 6.96
C PHE A 1209 38.18 -6.66 6.46
N ILE A 1210 37.88 -6.80 5.17
CA ILE A 1210 37.47 -8.07 4.55
C ILE A 1210 38.60 -8.61 3.68
N TRP A 1211 38.94 -9.89 3.82
CA TRP A 1211 39.89 -10.59 2.97
C TRP A 1211 39.26 -11.80 2.29
N ASN A 1212 39.32 -11.84 0.95
CA ASN A 1212 38.79 -12.88 0.06
C ASN A 1212 39.78 -14.00 -0.29
N GLY A 1213 40.85 -14.16 0.50
CA GLY A 1213 41.88 -15.16 0.21
C GLY A 1213 42.78 -14.85 -0.99
N ALA A 1214 42.82 -13.62 -1.53
CA ALA A 1214 43.69 -13.23 -2.64
C ALA A 1214 44.95 -12.44 -2.20
N ASN A 1215 46.05 -12.55 -2.95
CA ASN A 1215 47.26 -11.76 -2.72
C ASN A 1215 47.16 -10.32 -3.29
N HIS A 1216 48.24 -9.54 -3.22
CA HIS A 1216 48.28 -8.17 -3.74
C HIS A 1216 48.14 -8.06 -5.27
N PHE A 1217 48.33 -9.16 -6.02
CA PHE A 1217 48.13 -9.23 -7.48
C PHE A 1217 46.73 -9.77 -7.87
N GLY A 1218 45.83 -9.96 -6.90
CA GLY A 1218 44.52 -10.57 -7.11
C GLY A 1218 44.54 -12.10 -7.22
N GLU A 1219 45.71 -12.74 -7.10
CA GLU A 1219 45.83 -14.19 -7.24
C GLU A 1219 45.32 -14.93 -6.00
N ASN A 1220 44.39 -15.85 -6.24
CA ASN A 1220 43.82 -16.75 -5.24
C ASN A 1220 44.91 -17.54 -4.50
N GLN A 1221 44.85 -17.55 -3.17
CA GLN A 1221 45.77 -18.29 -2.31
C GLN A 1221 45.23 -19.71 -2.01
N PRO A 1222 46.10 -20.70 -1.79
CA PRO A 1222 45.69 -22.07 -1.49
C PRO A 1222 45.07 -22.20 -0.09
N SER A 1223 44.27 -23.25 0.10
CA SER A 1223 43.70 -23.62 1.41
C SER A 1223 44.81 -23.78 2.45
N GLY A 1224 44.70 -23.12 3.61
CA GLY A 1224 45.81 -23.05 4.56
C GLY A 1224 45.64 -22.03 5.69
N ILE A 1225 46.66 -21.97 6.55
CA ILE A 1225 46.71 -21.03 7.69
C ILE A 1225 47.43 -19.75 7.29
N TYR A 1226 46.80 -18.62 7.57
CA TYR A 1226 47.32 -17.28 7.37
C TYR A 1226 47.30 -16.48 8.67
N LEU A 1227 48.19 -15.50 8.78
CA LEU A 1227 48.25 -14.55 9.89
C LEU A 1227 47.93 -13.17 9.36
N ILE A 1228 46.95 -12.49 9.95
CA ILE A 1228 46.60 -11.11 9.61
C ILE A 1228 46.99 -10.22 10.78
N GLN A 1229 47.81 -9.23 10.51
CA GLN A 1229 48.29 -8.24 11.48
C GLN A 1229 47.67 -6.89 11.16
N VAL A 1230 47.09 -6.23 12.16
CA VAL A 1230 46.57 -4.87 12.11
C VAL A 1230 47.40 -4.01 13.05
N ASN A 1231 47.92 -2.88 12.56
CA ASN A 1231 48.83 -1.99 13.28
C ASN A 1231 48.41 -0.53 13.08
N ASN A 1232 48.25 0.24 14.16
CA ASN A 1232 47.84 1.65 14.11
C ASN A 1232 48.98 2.65 14.45
N ASN A 1233 50.23 2.25 14.21
CA ASN A 1233 51.49 2.91 14.63
C ASN A 1233 51.72 3.02 16.15
N GLN A 1234 50.69 2.85 16.99
CA GLN A 1234 50.81 2.87 18.46
C GLN A 1234 50.71 1.47 19.06
N SER A 1235 50.02 0.54 18.39
CA SER A 1235 49.76 -0.83 18.82
C SER A 1235 49.56 -1.73 17.61
N ALA A 1236 49.89 -3.01 17.75
CA ALA A 1236 49.68 -4.01 16.71
C ALA A 1236 49.12 -5.30 17.30
N ALA A 1237 48.07 -5.83 16.68
CA ALA A 1237 47.46 -7.11 17.01
C ALA A 1237 47.56 -8.06 15.80
N THR A 1238 47.62 -9.36 16.06
CA THR A 1238 47.75 -10.37 15.00
C THR A 1238 46.81 -11.53 15.28
N GLN A 1239 46.03 -11.95 14.28
CA GLN A 1239 45.11 -13.08 14.37
C GLN A 1239 45.42 -14.15 13.32
N LYS A 1240 45.20 -15.41 13.68
CA LYS A 1240 45.24 -16.58 12.78
C LYS A 1240 43.89 -16.78 12.10
N VAL A 1241 43.88 -16.89 10.78
CA VAL A 1241 42.71 -17.28 9.97
C VAL A 1241 43.00 -18.54 9.16
N ILE A 1242 41.96 -19.32 8.85
CA ILE A 1242 42.05 -20.58 8.12
C ILE A 1242 41.21 -20.49 6.84
N LEU A 1243 41.87 -20.41 5.68
CA LEU A 1243 41.20 -20.43 4.38
C LEU A 1243 40.87 -21.88 4.00
N LEU A 1244 39.59 -22.14 3.71
CA LEU A 1244 39.12 -23.37 3.09
C LEU A 1244 38.72 -23.08 1.64
N ARG A 1245 39.28 -23.85 0.72
CA ARG A 1245 38.86 -24.01 -0.68
C ARG A 1245 38.98 -25.49 -1.03
#